data_AF-A0A0G2G5Q7-F1
#
_entry.id   AF-A0A0G2G5Q7-F1
#
_cell.length_a   1.000
_cell.length_b   1.000
_cell.length_c   1.000
_cell.angle_alpha   90.00
_cell.angle_beta   90.00
_cell.angle_gamma   90.00
#
_symmetry.space_group_name_H-M   'P 1'
#
loop_
_entity.id
_entity.type
_entity.pdbx_description
1 polymer ?
#
loop_
_entity_poly.entity_id
_entity_poly.type
_entity_poly.pdbx_seq_one_letter_code
_entity_poly.pdbx_strand_id
1 'polypeptide(L)'
;MLNFHLELKDLDRQIRKRCPDPNYQGEGPVLQSLPLLLGTPNFDAALEMELKNIEDGMDTEAYVIVSNTGDTELDVLQPGAVLESEQSFISQMRMIKNENEQCNLTLPWTRLDSFTGEYYTDQDWLKLKPGQTHTARFDAATIFDLSKGGDFSFMIDTTMIAKYLGKYLISLHVTSSTLELKNVDGVRAARAMNATQARNVGQSDANIMKRLGIQKNPDCGRLRSAKLNGALAWAARMAADGAIIALGIEGFQVYNDKFAQFFHAYENEARCYVANRLMDVAKELRIHGRYAQSWVQCDDLYQRCNTGHFYTYRHPDTPNIIQICPRMYRLKHYEKECFQESWASALLHQALQLPLAGTAACQQIVNGFPEATILTWNEAKRNADTYVWFAQSAQASTSGHLPKVDVKITSTGNTAIRASITNTGEYDLSIKKLNSLFDSRNVRKIDVNATADGTPLVFEGSSVVPSHRTDAGSWLQIAKGDVFVTEFDAADLYDLSPGGNYTVKAEGTAFIEPPTAYTDLQLNYSSNTLYIQVDGAEAAKSQAAGLSATGRLVTRAEIGADCSDEQRGKLRQALHYCRLMAWSGARGAEDADERFFYYFHTFERVVRDHVRCKFLAVAEECQERPGKSWLTCLDSQLQCQYDTLAVTNHRTGLITLCDRGWQLRLVYTNVCHDLDLATTLIHEMTHVNGLHGSATDDIYRHDKWPKCKDLDWFRSVNNAETYASFAQSMYLRCDHPY
;
A
#
# COMPACT_ATOMS: atom_id res chain seq x y z
N MET A 1 3.44 6.17 29.64
CA MET A 1 4.56 5.24 29.30
C MET A 1 4.67 3.99 30.20
N LEU A 2 4.22 4.01 31.47
CA LEU A 2 4.24 2.82 32.35
C LEU A 2 3.34 1.65 31.86
N ASN A 3 2.21 1.92 31.19
CA ASN A 3 1.30 0.87 30.68
C ASN A 3 1.83 0.09 29.46
N PHE A 4 2.67 0.71 28.61
CA PHE A 4 3.16 0.05 27.40
C PHE A 4 3.98 -1.22 27.69
N HIS A 5 4.53 -1.39 28.91
CA HIS A 5 5.32 -2.59 29.25
C HIS A 5 4.46 -3.84 29.37
N LEU A 6 3.32 -3.67 30.02
CA LEU A 6 2.34 -4.74 30.23
C LEU A 6 1.69 -5.08 28.89
N GLU A 7 1.31 -4.06 28.11
CA GLU A 7 0.81 -4.20 26.74
C GLU A 7 1.78 -4.97 25.82
N LEU A 8 3.07 -4.65 25.85
CA LEU A 8 4.07 -5.31 25.00
C LEU A 8 4.29 -6.79 25.39
N LYS A 9 4.26 -7.12 26.69
CA LYS A 9 4.38 -8.51 27.17
C LYS A 9 3.18 -9.36 26.79
N ASP A 10 1.98 -8.81 26.87
CA ASP A 10 0.76 -9.52 26.50
C ASP A 10 0.63 -9.65 24.98
N LEU A 11 1.04 -8.63 24.23
CA LEU A 11 1.12 -8.67 22.77
C LEU A 11 2.12 -9.73 22.29
N ASP A 12 3.33 -9.75 22.85
CA ASP A 12 4.32 -10.79 22.51
C ASP A 12 3.80 -12.21 22.77
N ARG A 13 3.09 -12.42 23.89
CA ARG A 13 2.48 -13.72 24.19
C ARG A 13 1.45 -14.11 23.12
N GLN A 14 0.64 -13.15 22.65
CA GLN A 14 -0.35 -13.38 21.61
C GLN A 14 0.32 -13.69 20.26
N ILE A 15 1.34 -12.93 19.87
CA ILE A 15 2.09 -13.17 18.63
C ILE A 15 2.75 -14.53 18.65
N ARG A 16 3.49 -14.90 19.72
CA ARG A 16 4.17 -16.20 19.80
C ARG A 16 3.21 -17.39 19.85
N LYS A 17 2.00 -17.21 20.40
CA LYS A 17 0.96 -18.23 20.35
C LYS A 17 0.44 -18.46 18.92
N ARG A 18 0.32 -17.38 18.13
CA ARG A 18 -0.14 -17.42 16.74
C ARG A 18 0.97 -17.85 15.76
N CYS A 19 2.21 -17.53 16.08
CA CYS A 19 3.40 -17.73 15.25
C CYS A 19 4.50 -18.50 16.01
N PRO A 20 4.33 -19.83 16.17
CA PRO A 20 5.22 -20.65 16.99
C PRO A 20 6.60 -20.91 16.36
N ASP A 21 6.73 -20.80 15.03
CA ASP A 21 8.00 -20.97 14.32
C ASP A 21 8.59 -19.60 13.90
N PRO A 22 9.71 -19.15 14.51
CA PRO A 22 10.38 -17.90 14.14
C PRO A 22 11.35 -18.03 12.96
N ASN A 23 11.65 -19.26 12.50
CA ASN A 23 12.75 -19.54 11.59
C ASN A 23 12.26 -19.98 10.20
N TYR A 24 11.35 -19.21 9.60
CA TYR A 24 10.96 -19.44 8.21
C TYR A 24 12.16 -19.25 7.27
N GLN A 25 12.73 -20.36 6.81
CA GLN A 25 13.79 -20.42 5.79
C GLN A 25 13.26 -20.69 4.39
N GLY A 26 11.94 -20.75 4.22
CA GLY A 26 11.35 -20.93 2.89
C GLY A 26 11.88 -19.87 1.94
N GLU A 27 12.32 -20.32 0.76
CA GLU A 27 12.19 -19.49 -0.43
C GLU A 27 10.68 -19.18 -0.47
N GLY A 28 10.31 -17.95 -0.11
CA GLY A 28 8.93 -17.51 -0.36
C GLY A 28 8.61 -17.76 -1.84
N PRO A 29 7.34 -17.76 -2.25
CA PRO A 29 7.03 -17.90 -3.67
C PRO A 29 7.98 -16.98 -4.43
N VAL A 30 8.58 -17.51 -5.50
CA VAL A 30 9.21 -16.67 -6.52
C VAL A 30 8.06 -15.92 -7.18
N LEU A 31 7.53 -14.92 -6.47
CA LEU A 31 7.14 -13.69 -7.10
C LEU A 31 8.47 -13.18 -7.65
N GLN A 32 8.81 -13.62 -8.87
CA GLN A 32 9.47 -12.73 -9.81
C GLN A 32 8.74 -11.42 -9.60
N SER A 33 9.42 -10.46 -8.95
CA SER A 33 8.97 -9.10 -8.67
C SER A 33 7.48 -8.97 -8.96
N LEU A 34 6.61 -9.17 -7.95
CA LEU A 34 5.15 -9.04 -8.08
C LEU A 34 4.87 -8.05 -9.20
N PRO A 35 4.47 -8.49 -10.41
CA PRO A 35 4.29 -7.53 -11.46
C PRO A 35 3.18 -6.66 -10.89
N LEU A 36 3.47 -5.37 -10.68
CA LEU A 36 2.53 -4.37 -11.16
C LEU A 36 1.96 -4.98 -12.44
N LEU A 37 0.68 -5.35 -12.43
CA LEU A 37 -0.05 -6.15 -13.42
C LEU A 37 -0.11 -5.42 -14.79
N LEU A 38 1.08 -5.08 -15.27
CA LEU A 38 1.55 -5.02 -16.63
C LEU A 38 2.00 -6.45 -16.85
N GLY A 39 1.29 -7.23 -17.67
CA GLY A 39 1.91 -8.41 -18.27
C GLY A 39 3.30 -7.98 -18.72
N THR A 40 4.36 -8.66 -18.26
CA THR A 40 5.76 -8.22 -18.42
C THR A 40 5.88 -7.50 -19.76
N PRO A 41 6.00 -6.17 -19.79
CA PRO A 41 6.60 -5.54 -20.95
C PRO A 41 7.88 -6.33 -21.14
N ASN A 42 8.21 -6.69 -22.37
CA ASN A 42 9.59 -7.03 -22.65
C ASN A 42 10.37 -5.75 -22.28
N PHE A 43 10.80 -5.66 -21.01
CA PHE A 43 11.68 -4.62 -20.56
C PHE A 43 12.99 -5.05 -21.20
N ASP A 44 13.31 -4.45 -22.34
CA ASP A 44 14.64 -4.58 -22.95
C ASP A 44 15.66 -3.78 -22.12
N ALA A 45 15.56 -3.88 -20.78
CA ALA A 45 16.42 -3.29 -19.77
C ALA A 45 17.29 -4.41 -19.21
N ALA A 46 18.56 -4.42 -19.59
CA ALA A 46 19.50 -5.44 -19.16
C ALA A 46 20.83 -4.79 -18.75
N LEU A 47 21.34 -5.19 -17.60
CA LEU A 47 22.67 -4.82 -17.13
C LEU A 47 23.51 -6.09 -17.01
N GLU A 48 24.70 -6.05 -17.57
CA GLU A 48 25.74 -7.06 -17.34
C GLU A 48 26.88 -6.45 -16.54
N MET A 49 27.47 -7.26 -15.65
CA MET A 49 28.61 -6.87 -14.84
C MET A 49 29.78 -7.81 -15.07
N GLU A 50 30.96 -7.24 -15.28
CA GLU A 50 32.19 -7.99 -15.48
C GLU A 50 33.27 -7.48 -14.53
N LEU A 51 34.01 -8.41 -13.92
CA LEU A 51 35.20 -8.11 -13.14
C LEU A 51 36.47 -8.41 -13.94
N LYS A 52 37.43 -7.47 -13.94
CA LYS A 52 38.73 -7.65 -14.59
C LYS A 52 39.89 -7.26 -13.68
N ASN A 53 40.95 -8.06 -13.70
CA ASN A 53 42.22 -7.69 -13.09
C ASN A 53 42.84 -6.48 -13.81
N ILE A 54 43.61 -5.68 -13.08
CA ILE A 54 44.41 -4.59 -13.65
C ILE A 54 45.80 -5.13 -13.95
N GLU A 55 46.17 -5.22 -15.23
CA GLU A 55 47.43 -5.85 -15.68
C GLU A 55 48.70 -5.24 -15.04
N ASP A 56 48.66 -3.95 -14.69
CA ASP A 56 49.75 -3.21 -14.01
C ASP A 56 49.36 -2.71 -12.59
N GLY A 57 48.25 -3.20 -12.03
CA GLY A 57 47.73 -2.77 -10.73
C GLY A 57 48.35 -3.52 -9.54
N MET A 58 47.92 -3.17 -8.33
CA MET A 58 48.18 -4.05 -7.19
C MET A 58 47.42 -5.37 -7.41
N ASP A 59 47.93 -6.46 -6.82
CA ASP A 59 47.36 -7.82 -6.83
C ASP A 59 45.96 -7.94 -6.19
N THR A 60 45.42 -6.84 -5.72
CA THR A 60 44.12 -6.69 -5.06
C THR A 60 43.21 -5.67 -5.76
N GLU A 61 43.71 -5.01 -6.82
CA GLU A 61 42.93 -4.04 -7.61
C GLU A 61 42.25 -4.69 -8.80
N ALA A 62 41.01 -4.26 -9.04
CA ALA A 62 40.21 -4.72 -10.15
C ALA A 62 39.35 -3.60 -10.73
N TYR A 63 38.95 -3.79 -11.98
CA TYR A 63 37.87 -3.04 -12.61
C TYR A 63 36.56 -3.78 -12.41
N VAL A 64 35.51 -3.03 -12.11
CA VAL A 64 34.14 -3.46 -12.39
C VAL A 64 33.63 -2.71 -13.61
N ILE A 65 33.11 -3.46 -14.57
CA ILE A 65 32.54 -2.93 -15.80
C ILE A 65 31.06 -3.25 -15.78
N VAL A 66 30.23 -2.22 -15.82
CA VAL A 66 28.77 -2.33 -15.93
C VAL A 66 28.36 -1.91 -17.33
N SER A 67 27.64 -2.78 -18.03
CA SER A 67 27.24 -2.60 -19.42
C SER A 67 25.73 -2.63 -19.54
N ASN A 68 25.13 -1.63 -20.19
CA ASN A 68 23.73 -1.70 -20.59
C ASN A 68 23.61 -2.51 -21.89
N THR A 69 23.22 -3.77 -21.77
CA THR A 69 23.01 -4.70 -22.89
C THR A 69 21.58 -4.68 -23.41
N GLY A 70 20.71 -3.88 -22.79
CA GLY A 70 19.35 -3.64 -23.25
C GLY A 70 19.27 -2.61 -24.38
N ASP A 71 18.07 -2.49 -24.96
CA ASP A 71 17.76 -1.58 -26.07
C ASP A 71 17.25 -0.20 -25.59
N THR A 72 17.13 0.00 -24.28
CA THR A 72 16.64 1.26 -23.68
C THR A 72 17.68 1.95 -22.79
N GLU A 73 17.71 3.29 -22.79
CA GLU A 73 18.52 4.08 -21.86
C GLU A 73 18.07 3.85 -20.41
N LEU A 74 19.04 3.63 -19.52
CA LEU A 74 18.83 3.44 -18.09
C LEU A 74 19.56 4.54 -17.32
N ASP A 75 18.84 5.21 -16.41
CA ASP A 75 19.51 6.02 -15.39
C ASP A 75 19.76 5.10 -14.19
N VAL A 76 20.98 4.61 -14.01
CA VAL A 76 21.36 3.66 -12.95
C VAL A 76 21.76 4.42 -11.70
N LEU A 77 21.18 4.07 -10.56
CA LEU A 77 21.39 4.73 -9.28
C LEU A 77 22.85 4.51 -8.80
N GLN A 78 23.60 5.60 -8.60
CA GLN A 78 25.02 5.66 -8.21
C GLN A 78 25.42 5.58 -6.71
N PRO A 79 24.54 5.59 -5.68
CA PRO A 79 24.97 5.69 -4.30
C PRO A 79 25.66 4.39 -3.88
N GLY A 80 26.99 4.43 -3.89
CA GLY A 80 27.86 3.45 -3.24
C GLY A 80 27.88 2.03 -3.81
N ALA A 81 27.36 1.79 -5.01
CA ALA A 81 27.35 0.45 -5.59
C ALA A 81 28.17 0.46 -6.88
N VAL A 82 29.35 -0.16 -6.81
CA VAL A 82 30.23 -0.51 -7.94
C VAL A 82 31.02 0.65 -8.55
N LEU A 83 30.45 1.86 -8.67
CA LEU A 83 30.93 2.86 -9.63
C LEU A 83 31.67 4.08 -9.04
N GLU A 84 31.59 4.32 -7.73
CA GLU A 84 32.39 5.34 -7.06
C GLU A 84 33.66 4.75 -6.45
N SER A 85 34.81 5.32 -6.81
CA SER A 85 36.12 4.75 -6.46
C SER A 85 36.50 4.87 -4.98
N GLU A 86 35.74 5.58 -4.12
CA GLU A 86 36.21 5.88 -2.76
C GLU A 86 35.20 5.82 -1.58
N GLN A 87 33.87 5.76 -1.73
CA GLN A 87 32.95 5.85 -0.57
C GLN A 87 31.68 4.96 -0.65
N SER A 88 31.57 3.97 0.25
CA SER A 88 30.34 3.19 0.63
C SER A 88 29.71 2.31 -0.48
N PHE A 89 28.71 1.43 -0.26
CA PHE A 89 28.82 0.00 0.15
C PHE A 89 27.90 -0.93 -0.70
N ILE A 90 28.35 -2.15 -1.05
CA ILE A 90 27.47 -3.27 -1.51
C ILE A 90 27.49 -4.39 -0.45
N SER A 91 26.31 -4.77 0.06
CA SER A 91 26.13 -5.77 1.12
C SER A 91 26.23 -7.24 0.66
N GLN A 92 26.64 -7.51 -0.58
CA GLN A 92 26.59 -8.85 -1.17
C GLN A 92 27.83 -9.22 -2.03
N MET A 93 28.95 -8.56 -1.79
CA MET A 93 30.25 -9.02 -2.30
C MET A 93 30.70 -10.29 -1.57
N ARG A 94 31.08 -11.32 -2.31
CA ARG A 94 31.64 -12.56 -1.73
C ARG A 94 33.11 -12.69 -2.08
N MET A 95 33.93 -12.81 -1.04
CA MET A 95 35.35 -13.13 -1.16
C MET A 95 35.60 -14.49 -0.53
N ILE A 96 36.17 -15.40 -1.30
CA ILE A 96 36.49 -16.76 -0.89
C ILE A 96 37.99 -16.92 -0.94
N LYS A 97 38.60 -17.36 0.18
CA LYS A 97 40.00 -17.78 0.18
C LYS A 97 40.08 -19.24 -0.26
N ASN A 98 40.86 -19.49 -1.29
CA ASN A 98 41.03 -20.82 -1.89
C ASN A 98 42.16 -21.55 -1.13
N GLU A 99 41.81 -22.24 -0.05
CA GLU A 99 42.81 -22.91 0.80
C GLU A 99 43.06 -24.39 0.43
N ASN A 100 42.18 -25.02 -0.39
CA ASN A 100 42.34 -26.27 -1.20
C ASN A 100 40.93 -26.73 -1.70
N GLU A 101 40.83 -27.65 -2.70
CA GLU A 101 39.58 -28.10 -3.37
C GLU A 101 38.42 -28.56 -2.44
N GLN A 102 38.65 -28.73 -1.14
CA GLN A 102 37.64 -29.19 -0.16
C GLN A 102 37.31 -28.18 0.98
N CYS A 103 37.99 -27.03 1.09
CA CYS A 103 37.74 -26.04 2.14
C CYS A 103 37.88 -24.61 1.61
N ASN A 104 36.78 -24.06 1.10
CA ASN A 104 36.67 -22.65 0.72
C ASN A 104 36.20 -21.83 1.93
N LEU A 105 36.99 -20.84 2.37
CA LEU A 105 36.64 -19.97 3.50
C LEU A 105 36.05 -18.65 2.97
N THR A 106 34.78 -18.35 3.29
CA THR A 106 34.20 -17.02 3.01
C THR A 106 34.73 -16.01 4.01
N LEU A 107 35.31 -14.91 3.53
CA LEU A 107 35.84 -13.85 4.40
C LEU A 107 34.72 -12.91 4.85
N PRO A 108 34.70 -12.50 6.14
CA PRO A 108 33.74 -11.52 6.63
C PRO A 108 34.01 -10.14 6.05
N TRP A 109 32.94 -9.40 5.80
CA TRP A 109 32.96 -8.01 5.34
C TRP A 109 33.40 -7.06 6.47
N THR A 110 34.27 -6.08 6.18
CA THR A 110 34.94 -5.26 7.22
C THR A 110 34.51 -3.77 7.24
N ARG A 111 33.46 -3.39 6.50
CA ARG A 111 33.04 -2.00 6.29
C ARG A 111 31.72 -1.62 7.03
N LEU A 112 31.33 -0.33 7.02
CA LEU A 112 30.28 0.26 7.90
C LEU A 112 28.86 0.05 7.36
N ASP A 113 27.88 -0.19 8.24
CA ASP A 113 26.44 -0.08 7.93
C ASP A 113 25.94 1.35 8.24
N SER A 114 25.22 2.00 7.31
CA SER A 114 24.93 3.45 7.40
C SER A 114 23.57 3.87 6.86
N PHE A 115 22.70 4.49 7.66
CA PHE A 115 21.40 5.01 7.22
C PHE A 115 21.54 6.43 6.61
N THR A 116 21.22 6.60 5.33
CA THR A 116 21.28 7.88 4.59
C THR A 116 19.90 8.51 4.44
N GLY A 117 19.84 9.84 4.36
CA GLY A 117 18.61 10.60 4.20
C GLY A 117 18.48 11.42 2.93
N GLU A 118 17.24 11.45 2.43
CA GLU A 118 16.68 12.23 1.31
C GLU A 118 16.90 11.72 -0.13
N TYR A 119 15.88 12.01 -0.96
CA TYR A 119 15.69 11.65 -2.37
C TYR A 119 16.94 11.87 -3.22
N TYR A 120 17.28 10.87 -4.01
CA TYR A 120 18.33 10.94 -5.03
C TYR A 120 18.12 12.14 -5.94
N THR A 121 19.14 12.99 -5.99
CA THR A 121 19.24 14.09 -6.94
C THR A 121 19.68 13.57 -8.31
N ASP A 122 19.56 14.37 -9.36
CA ASP A 122 20.04 13.98 -10.70
C ASP A 122 21.54 13.64 -10.75
N GLN A 123 22.32 14.09 -9.76
CA GLN A 123 23.76 13.76 -9.65
C GLN A 123 24.01 12.34 -9.17
N ASP A 124 23.02 11.71 -8.53
CA ASP A 124 23.10 10.35 -8.01
C ASP A 124 22.74 9.31 -9.07
N TRP A 125 22.55 9.70 -10.34
CA TRP A 125 22.12 8.79 -11.41
C TRP A 125 23.12 8.78 -12.58
N LEU A 126 23.61 7.58 -12.92
CA LEU A 126 24.45 7.31 -14.08
C LEU A 126 23.61 7.01 -15.30
N LYS A 127 23.66 7.86 -16.31
CA LYS A 127 22.99 7.57 -17.58
C LYS A 127 23.81 6.57 -18.41
N LEU A 128 23.22 5.42 -18.69
CA LEU A 128 23.77 4.38 -19.55
C LEU A 128 22.87 4.16 -20.77
N LYS A 129 23.35 4.58 -21.94
CA LYS A 129 22.69 4.30 -23.23
C LYS A 129 22.81 2.83 -23.63
N PRO A 130 21.94 2.33 -24.52
CA PRO A 130 22.10 1.00 -25.12
C PRO A 130 23.52 0.78 -25.66
N GLY A 131 24.16 -0.31 -25.24
CA GLY A 131 25.53 -0.68 -25.58
C GLY A 131 26.63 0.14 -24.90
N GLN A 132 26.28 1.10 -24.04
CA GLN A 132 27.25 1.87 -23.28
C GLN A 132 27.75 1.08 -22.07
N THR A 133 29.04 1.22 -21.81
CA THR A 133 29.70 0.65 -20.63
C THR A 133 30.21 1.75 -19.72
N HIS A 134 30.26 1.45 -18.43
CA HIS A 134 30.93 2.29 -17.45
C HIS A 134 31.85 1.43 -16.59
N THR A 135 33.06 1.93 -16.37
CA THR A 135 34.13 1.20 -15.71
C THR A 135 34.57 1.95 -14.47
N ALA A 136 34.61 1.26 -13.35
CA ALA A 136 35.11 1.78 -12.10
C ALA A 136 36.24 0.91 -11.55
N ARG A 137 37.21 1.56 -10.91
CA ARG A 137 38.36 0.89 -10.28
C ARG A 137 38.10 0.78 -8.79
N PHE A 138 38.41 -0.37 -8.20
CA PHE A 138 38.38 -0.58 -6.76
C PHE A 138 39.55 -1.46 -6.31
N ASP A 139 39.85 -1.42 -5.01
CA ASP A 139 40.83 -2.26 -4.36
C ASP A 139 40.12 -3.17 -3.34
N ALA A 140 40.14 -4.47 -3.59
CA ALA A 140 39.47 -5.49 -2.77
C ALA A 140 40.04 -5.57 -1.35
N ALA A 141 41.33 -5.25 -1.14
CA ALA A 141 41.95 -5.23 0.19
C ALA A 141 41.44 -4.07 1.07
N THR A 142 40.73 -3.11 0.48
CA THR A 142 40.06 -2.05 1.23
C THR A 142 38.66 -2.47 1.72
N ILE A 143 38.16 -3.63 1.28
CA ILE A 143 36.80 -4.14 1.55
C ILE A 143 36.87 -5.45 2.35
N PHE A 144 37.88 -6.29 2.11
CA PHE A 144 38.10 -7.57 2.77
C PHE A 144 39.48 -7.62 3.43
N ASP A 145 39.59 -8.34 4.54
CA ASP A 145 40.89 -8.61 5.15
C ASP A 145 41.64 -9.69 4.35
N LEU A 146 42.45 -9.23 3.40
CA LEU A 146 43.33 -10.08 2.58
C LEU A 146 44.75 -10.19 3.16
N SER A 147 44.97 -9.77 4.41
CA SER A 147 46.30 -9.67 5.02
C SER A 147 47.04 -11.01 5.17
N LYS A 148 46.31 -12.12 5.10
CA LYS A 148 46.89 -13.48 5.14
C LYS A 148 47.56 -13.89 3.83
N GLY A 149 47.31 -13.16 2.73
CA GLY A 149 47.79 -13.49 1.40
C GLY A 149 47.28 -14.83 0.85
N GLY A 150 47.62 -15.12 -0.40
CA GLY A 150 47.24 -16.34 -1.10
C GLY A 150 46.27 -16.11 -2.26
N ASP A 151 45.58 -17.17 -2.67
CA ASP A 151 44.63 -17.13 -3.79
C ASP A 151 43.20 -16.89 -3.28
N PHE A 152 42.50 -15.99 -3.95
CA PHE A 152 41.13 -15.61 -3.59
C PHE A 152 40.23 -15.56 -4.83
N SER A 153 38.98 -15.99 -4.68
CA SER A 153 37.92 -15.81 -5.67
C SER A 153 36.98 -14.69 -5.20
N PHE A 154 36.69 -13.76 -6.10
CA PHE A 154 35.85 -12.60 -5.84
C PHE A 154 34.65 -12.57 -6.80
N MET A 155 33.45 -12.36 -6.28
CA MET A 155 32.23 -12.22 -7.07
C MET A 155 31.33 -11.16 -6.46
N ILE A 156 30.67 -10.38 -7.32
CA ILE A 156 29.59 -9.46 -6.95
C ILE A 156 28.28 -10.12 -7.33
N ASP A 157 27.37 -10.23 -6.38
CA ASP A 157 26.02 -10.74 -6.55
C ASP A 157 25.13 -9.68 -5.90
N THR A 158 24.43 -8.84 -6.66
CA THR A 158 23.78 -7.67 -6.08
C THR A 158 22.54 -7.22 -6.86
N THR A 159 21.85 -6.22 -6.33
CA THR A 159 20.65 -5.66 -6.93
C THR A 159 20.87 -4.17 -7.14
N MET A 160 20.79 -3.74 -8.40
CA MET A 160 20.95 -2.36 -8.83
C MET A 160 19.59 -1.74 -9.09
N ILE A 161 19.40 -0.48 -8.71
CA ILE A 161 18.18 0.29 -9.01
C ILE A 161 18.43 1.15 -10.24
N ALA A 162 17.47 1.23 -11.15
CA ALA A 162 17.54 2.08 -12.32
C ALA A 162 16.20 2.78 -12.62
N LYS A 163 16.22 3.93 -13.28
CA LYS A 163 15.04 4.51 -13.93
C LYS A 163 15.00 4.05 -15.39
N TYR A 164 13.95 3.34 -15.74
CA TYR A 164 13.59 3.01 -17.12
C TYR A 164 12.87 4.20 -17.76
N LEU A 165 13.33 4.63 -18.94
CA LEU A 165 12.82 5.80 -19.67
C LEU A 165 12.83 7.11 -18.84
N GLY A 166 13.71 7.20 -17.84
CA GLY A 166 13.78 8.32 -16.89
C GLY A 166 12.55 8.50 -15.99
N LYS A 167 11.61 7.54 -15.98
CA LYS A 167 10.32 7.68 -15.28
C LYS A 167 10.01 6.54 -14.29
N TYR A 168 10.31 5.30 -14.66
CA TYR A 168 9.89 4.13 -13.88
C TYR A 168 11.06 3.54 -13.10
N LEU A 169 10.96 3.47 -11.78
CA LEU A 169 11.95 2.78 -10.96
C LEU A 169 11.83 1.27 -11.15
N ILE A 170 12.94 0.64 -11.49
CA ILE A 170 13.09 -0.81 -11.64
C ILE A 170 14.24 -1.31 -10.79
N SER A 171 14.13 -2.57 -10.35
CA SER A 171 15.17 -3.31 -9.65
C SER A 171 15.75 -4.36 -10.61
N LEU A 172 17.07 -4.36 -10.79
CA LEU A 172 17.79 -5.27 -11.68
C LEU A 172 18.78 -6.08 -10.85
N HIS A 173 18.58 -7.39 -10.79
CA HIS A 173 19.55 -8.29 -10.18
C HIS A 173 20.72 -8.51 -11.13
N VAL A 174 21.95 -8.30 -10.65
CA VAL A 174 23.17 -8.36 -11.45
C VAL A 174 24.22 -9.18 -10.71
N THR A 175 24.72 -10.22 -11.39
CA THR A 175 25.82 -11.05 -10.91
C THR A 175 27.01 -10.85 -11.84
N SER A 176 28.20 -10.67 -11.26
CA SER A 176 29.44 -10.56 -12.02
C SER A 176 30.02 -11.93 -12.36
N SER A 177 30.95 -11.96 -13.31
CA SER A 177 31.92 -13.04 -13.41
C SER A 177 32.72 -13.19 -12.10
N THR A 178 33.21 -14.40 -11.81
CA THR A 178 34.17 -14.62 -10.71
C THR A 178 35.56 -14.16 -11.15
N LEU A 179 36.19 -13.31 -10.36
CA LEU A 179 37.57 -12.88 -10.53
C LEU A 179 38.49 -13.66 -9.60
N GLU A 180 39.54 -14.25 -10.17
CA GLU A 180 40.59 -14.92 -9.40
C GLU A 180 41.74 -13.93 -9.13
N LEU A 181 41.97 -13.64 -7.86
CA LEU A 181 43.13 -12.91 -7.36
C LEU A 181 44.17 -13.95 -6.93
N LYS A 182 45.25 -14.09 -7.71
CA LYS A 182 46.30 -15.09 -7.46
C LYS A 182 47.52 -14.48 -6.79
N ASN A 183 48.12 -15.21 -5.87
CA ASN A 183 49.35 -14.85 -5.15
C ASN A 183 49.29 -13.47 -4.47
N VAL A 184 48.15 -13.12 -3.86
CA VAL A 184 48.01 -11.85 -3.14
C VAL A 184 49.06 -11.75 -2.02
N ASP A 185 49.86 -10.68 -2.04
CA ASP A 185 50.82 -10.30 -1.02
C ASP A 185 50.07 -9.74 0.19
N GLY A 186 49.90 -10.59 1.20
CA GLY A 186 49.23 -10.24 2.45
C GLY A 186 49.82 -9.01 3.16
N VAL A 187 51.13 -8.74 3.03
CA VAL A 187 51.77 -7.57 3.63
C VAL A 187 51.34 -6.30 2.90
N ARG A 188 51.24 -6.35 1.57
CA ARG A 188 50.79 -5.23 0.74
C ARG A 188 49.29 -4.98 0.92
N ALA A 189 48.48 -6.03 0.92
CA ALA A 189 47.05 -5.95 1.22
C ALA A 189 46.78 -5.33 2.61
N ALA A 190 47.54 -5.73 3.63
CA ALA A 190 47.45 -5.12 4.96
C ALA A 190 47.81 -3.63 4.96
N ARG A 191 48.78 -3.20 4.13
CA ARG A 191 49.13 -1.77 3.97
C ARG A 191 48.02 -0.98 3.28
N ALA A 192 47.38 -1.53 2.24
CA ALA A 192 46.25 -0.90 1.57
C ALA A 192 45.05 -0.73 2.52
N MET A 193 44.76 -1.76 3.31
CA MET A 193 43.75 -1.73 4.37
C MET A 193 44.08 -0.66 5.43
N ASN A 194 45.33 -0.63 5.93
CA ASN A 194 45.77 0.34 6.94
C ASN A 194 45.82 1.78 6.40
N ALA A 195 46.21 1.99 5.14
CA ALA A 195 46.22 3.31 4.52
C ALA A 195 44.80 3.86 4.32
N THR A 196 43.85 2.99 4.01
CA THR A 196 42.42 3.34 3.90
C THR A 196 41.80 3.58 5.27
N GLN A 197 42.15 2.77 6.28
CA GLN A 197 41.76 3.03 7.67
C GLN A 197 42.36 4.34 8.18
N ALA A 198 43.63 4.65 7.90
CA ALA A 198 44.29 5.89 8.32
C ALA A 198 43.76 7.16 7.63
N ARG A 199 43.30 7.10 6.37
CA ARG A 199 42.60 8.22 5.71
C ARG A 199 41.20 8.48 6.27
N ASN A 200 40.53 7.41 6.71
CA ASN A 200 39.19 7.48 7.26
C ASN A 200 39.14 7.67 8.78
N VAL A 201 40.29 7.59 9.45
CA VAL A 201 40.45 7.76 10.88
C VAL A 201 41.43 8.90 11.08
N GLY A 202 40.89 10.11 11.23
CA GLY A 202 41.62 11.17 11.94
C GLY A 202 41.89 10.68 13.37
N GLN A 203 43.05 10.06 13.58
CA GLN A 203 43.61 9.62 14.88
C GLN A 203 42.63 8.90 15.83
N SER A 204 42.46 7.58 15.69
CA SER A 204 42.00 6.72 16.78
C SER A 204 43.13 5.80 17.23
N ASP A 205 43.89 6.33 18.17
CA ASP A 205 44.95 5.65 18.89
C ASP A 205 44.34 4.49 19.69
N ALA A 206 45.00 3.31 19.68
CA ALA A 206 44.63 2.11 20.46
C ALA A 206 44.55 2.35 21.99
N ASN A 207 44.85 3.58 22.43
CA ASN A 207 44.75 4.09 23.79
C ASN A 207 43.34 4.51 24.23
N ILE A 208 42.37 4.75 23.33
CA ILE A 208 41.02 5.19 23.69
C ILE A 208 40.19 4.05 24.31
N MET A 209 40.23 2.85 23.70
CA MET A 209 39.51 1.67 24.20
C MET A 209 40.04 1.16 25.55
N LYS A 210 41.33 1.41 25.84
CA LYS A 210 41.98 1.00 27.10
C LYS A 210 41.80 2.04 28.23
N ARG A 211 41.53 3.32 27.91
CA ARG A 211 41.19 4.37 28.90
C ARG A 211 39.71 4.41 29.27
N LEU A 212 38.81 3.92 28.41
CA LEU A 212 37.37 3.86 28.66
C LEU A 212 36.94 2.53 29.28
N GLY A 213 37.61 2.10 30.36
CA GLY A 213 37.07 1.04 31.21
C GLY A 213 35.59 1.34 31.45
N ILE A 214 34.72 0.43 31.01
CA ILE A 214 33.28 0.63 30.84
C ILE A 214 32.70 1.26 32.12
N GLN A 215 32.64 2.58 32.11
CA GLN A 215 31.87 3.42 33.01
C GLN A 215 31.02 4.28 32.11
N LYS A 216 29.71 4.17 32.32
CA LYS A 216 28.65 5.08 31.86
C LYS A 216 29.23 6.38 31.29
N ASN A 217 29.28 6.53 29.97
CA ASN A 217 29.46 7.85 29.39
C ASN A 217 28.18 8.65 29.75
N PRO A 218 28.27 9.67 30.63
CA PRO A 218 27.10 10.38 31.08
C PRO A 218 26.72 11.41 30.03
N ASP A 219 25.47 11.31 29.61
CA ASP A 219 24.69 12.35 28.95
C ASP A 219 25.10 12.70 27.51
N CYS A 220 24.38 12.09 26.55
CA CYS A 220 23.67 12.91 25.58
C CYS A 220 23.00 14.05 26.39
N GLY A 221 23.58 15.26 26.45
CA GLY A 221 23.21 16.32 27.42
C GLY A 221 21.70 16.40 27.71
N ARG A 222 21.24 16.69 28.94
CA ARG A 222 19.83 16.52 29.41
C ARG A 222 18.70 16.69 28.37
N LEU A 223 18.75 17.72 27.50
CA LEU A 223 17.81 17.93 26.38
C LEU A 223 17.85 16.83 25.30
N ARG A 224 19.05 16.35 24.95
CA ARG A 224 19.30 15.21 24.03
C ARG A 224 18.88 13.88 24.63
N SER A 225 19.07 13.67 25.94
CA SER A 225 18.61 12.44 26.63
C SER A 225 17.08 12.29 26.63
N ALA A 226 16.32 13.39 26.80
CA ALA A 226 14.86 13.34 26.73
C ALA A 226 14.37 13.05 25.30
N LYS A 227 14.96 13.72 24.28
CA LYS A 227 14.66 13.48 22.86
C LYS A 227 15.00 12.05 22.45
N LEU A 228 16.14 11.52 22.89
CA LEU A 228 16.54 10.14 22.65
C LEU A 228 15.60 9.14 23.30
N ASN A 229 15.22 9.37 24.57
CA ASN A 229 14.30 8.48 25.28
C ASN A 229 12.93 8.41 24.62
N GLY A 230 12.38 9.55 24.22
CA GLY A 230 11.12 9.53 23.51
C GLY A 230 11.27 8.93 22.11
N ALA A 231 12.39 9.13 21.41
CA ALA A 231 12.60 8.52 20.10
C ALA A 231 12.73 6.99 20.18
N LEU A 232 13.44 6.46 21.18
CA LEU A 232 13.49 5.02 21.47
C LEU A 232 12.10 4.47 21.85
N ALA A 233 11.32 5.26 22.59
CA ALA A 233 9.93 4.93 22.91
C ALA A 233 9.05 4.81 21.67
N TRP A 234 9.17 5.77 20.76
CA TRP A 234 8.46 5.74 19.49
C TRP A 234 8.96 4.58 18.63
N ALA A 235 10.27 4.38 18.45
CA ALA A 235 10.83 3.27 17.69
C ALA A 235 10.30 1.91 18.17
N ALA A 236 10.27 1.68 19.50
CA ALA A 236 9.71 0.47 20.08
C ALA A 236 8.20 0.31 19.80
N ARG A 237 7.46 1.42 19.79
CA ARG A 237 6.04 1.44 19.44
C ARG A 237 5.81 1.19 17.94
N MET A 238 6.62 1.80 17.07
CA MET A 238 6.58 1.58 15.62
C MET A 238 6.72 0.09 15.31
N ALA A 239 7.71 -0.55 15.94
CA ALA A 239 7.97 -1.97 15.77
C ALA A 239 6.79 -2.83 16.27
N ALA A 240 6.24 -2.54 17.46
CA ALA A 240 5.09 -3.28 17.99
C ALA A 240 3.83 -3.14 17.10
N ASP A 241 3.55 -1.93 16.61
CA ASP A 241 2.40 -1.67 15.72
C ASP A 241 2.60 -2.34 14.35
N GLY A 242 3.82 -2.31 13.82
CA GLY A 242 4.17 -3.06 12.61
C GLY A 242 3.98 -4.57 12.78
N ALA A 243 4.35 -5.13 13.95
CA ALA A 243 4.15 -6.55 14.23
C ALA A 243 2.67 -6.95 14.25
N ILE A 244 1.81 -6.07 14.79
CA ILE A 244 0.34 -6.26 14.78
C ILE A 244 -0.18 -6.30 13.34
N ILE A 245 0.24 -5.34 12.53
CA ILE A 245 -0.24 -5.20 11.15
C ILE A 245 0.28 -6.32 10.26
N ALA A 246 1.52 -6.79 10.46
CA ALA A 246 2.08 -7.91 9.72
C ALA A 246 1.20 -9.16 9.83
N LEU A 247 0.70 -9.46 11.03
CA LEU A 247 -0.11 -10.66 11.28
C LEU A 247 -1.54 -10.57 10.77
N GLY A 248 -2.02 -9.38 10.38
CA GLY A 248 -3.42 -9.14 10.09
C GLY A 248 -4.29 -9.55 11.29
N ILE A 249 -4.60 -8.63 12.19
CA ILE A 249 -5.77 -8.84 13.04
C ILE A 249 -6.97 -9.00 12.08
N GLU A 250 -7.69 -10.12 12.24
CA GLU A 250 -8.71 -10.63 11.32
C GLU A 250 -9.64 -9.52 10.81
N GLY A 251 -9.74 -9.38 9.48
CA GLY A 251 -10.63 -8.42 8.82
C GLY A 251 -9.99 -7.53 7.75
N PHE A 252 -8.66 -7.51 7.60
CA PHE A 252 -8.00 -6.75 6.53
C PHE A 252 -8.05 -7.51 5.19
N GLN A 253 -8.85 -7.01 4.23
CA GLN A 253 -8.87 -7.51 2.86
C GLN A 253 -7.50 -7.39 2.18
N VAL A 254 -7.18 -8.40 1.34
CA VAL A 254 -5.92 -8.64 0.60
C VAL A 254 -5.42 -7.44 -0.23
N TYR A 255 -6.27 -6.45 -0.56
CA TYR A 255 -5.93 -5.34 -1.46
C TYR A 255 -5.41 -4.04 -0.78
N ASN A 256 -5.44 -3.97 0.55
CA ASN A 256 -4.76 -2.92 1.33
C ASN A 256 -3.68 -3.51 2.24
N ASP A 257 -3.17 -4.68 1.85
CA ASP A 257 -2.17 -5.36 2.63
C ASP A 257 -0.81 -4.67 2.46
N LYS A 258 -0.56 -3.70 3.35
CA LYS A 258 0.74 -3.03 3.48
C LYS A 258 1.86 -4.06 3.59
N PHE A 259 1.60 -5.24 4.16
CA PHE A 259 2.57 -6.31 4.21
C PHE A 259 3.00 -6.75 2.81
N ALA A 260 2.06 -7.10 1.93
CA ALA A 260 2.36 -7.43 0.53
C ALA A 260 3.03 -6.29 -0.25
N GLN A 261 2.70 -5.03 0.01
CA GLN A 261 3.32 -3.88 -0.67
C GLN A 261 4.82 -3.72 -0.34
N PHE A 262 5.21 -4.01 0.90
CA PHE A 262 6.61 -3.86 1.33
C PHE A 262 7.41 -5.15 1.21
N PHE A 263 6.78 -6.30 1.46
CA PHE A 263 7.46 -7.59 1.56
C PHE A 263 7.20 -8.51 0.37
N HIS A 264 6.27 -8.17 -0.53
CA HIS A 264 5.93 -8.98 -1.71
C HIS A 264 5.70 -10.45 -1.36
N ALA A 265 5.00 -10.68 -0.25
CA ALA A 265 4.69 -12.00 0.27
C ALA A 265 3.29 -11.98 0.90
N TYR A 266 2.60 -13.12 0.87
CA TYR A 266 1.23 -13.23 1.39
C TYR A 266 1.10 -14.33 2.46
N GLU A 267 2.08 -15.24 2.54
CA GLU A 267 2.07 -16.39 3.43
C GLU A 267 1.98 -15.97 4.90
N ASN A 268 1.22 -16.74 5.68
CA ASN A 268 1.16 -16.57 7.12
C ASN A 268 2.55 -16.74 7.77
N GLU A 269 3.38 -17.60 7.20
CA GLU A 269 4.75 -17.85 7.64
C GLU A 269 5.64 -16.61 7.43
N ALA A 270 5.55 -15.94 6.28
CA ALA A 270 6.25 -14.69 6.00
C ALA A 270 5.81 -13.57 6.95
N ARG A 271 4.50 -13.46 7.19
CA ARG A 271 3.92 -12.52 8.17
C ARG A 271 4.41 -12.80 9.58
N CYS A 272 4.41 -14.07 9.99
CA CYS A 272 4.90 -14.52 11.27
C CYS A 272 6.40 -14.21 11.46
N TYR A 273 7.20 -14.39 10.42
CA TYR A 273 8.63 -14.03 10.43
C TYR A 273 8.84 -12.54 10.72
N VAL A 274 8.18 -11.67 9.95
CA VAL A 274 8.29 -10.21 10.12
C VAL A 274 7.72 -9.75 11.46
N ALA A 275 6.59 -10.29 11.88
CA ALA A 275 5.96 -9.95 13.17
C ALA A 275 6.84 -10.33 14.36
N ASN A 276 7.41 -11.54 14.34
CA ASN A 276 8.36 -11.98 15.36
C ASN A 276 9.61 -11.09 15.37
N ARG A 277 10.16 -10.76 14.19
CA ARG A 277 11.33 -9.89 14.07
C ARG A 277 11.08 -8.49 14.64
N LEU A 278 9.96 -7.86 14.28
CA LEU A 278 9.56 -6.56 14.80
C LEU A 278 9.30 -6.60 16.31
N MET A 279 8.71 -7.68 16.82
CA MET A 279 8.49 -7.87 18.25
C MET A 279 9.80 -8.01 19.04
N ASP A 280 10.77 -8.75 18.50
CA ASP A 280 12.09 -8.89 19.11
C ASP A 280 12.81 -7.54 19.15
N VAL A 281 12.75 -6.75 18.07
CA VAL A 281 13.29 -5.37 18.04
C VAL A 281 12.57 -4.46 19.04
N ALA A 282 11.24 -4.53 19.14
CA ALA A 282 10.47 -3.73 20.09
C ALA A 282 10.85 -4.00 21.55
N LYS A 283 11.14 -5.27 21.88
CA LYS A 283 11.65 -5.68 23.20
C LYS A 283 13.08 -5.24 23.43
N GLU A 284 13.92 -5.37 22.42
CA GLU A 284 15.33 -5.04 22.49
C GLU A 284 15.50 -3.54 22.74
N LEU A 285 14.76 -2.69 22.04
CA LEU A 285 14.66 -1.26 22.32
C LEU A 285 14.18 -0.94 23.75
N ARG A 286 13.65 -1.94 24.49
CA ARG A 286 13.11 -1.84 25.84
C ARG A 286 13.69 -2.89 26.82
N ILE A 287 14.97 -2.80 27.13
CA ILE A 287 15.64 -3.66 28.12
C ILE A 287 15.15 -3.39 29.55
N HIS A 288 14.67 -4.41 30.27
CA HIS A 288 14.27 -4.34 31.69
C HIS A 288 13.33 -3.17 32.06
N GLY A 289 12.44 -2.79 31.14
CA GLY A 289 11.48 -1.70 31.35
C GLY A 289 12.07 -0.30 31.18
N ARG A 290 13.35 -0.18 30.79
CA ARG A 290 14.02 1.06 30.37
C ARG A 290 14.31 1.01 28.87
N TYR A 291 14.46 2.16 28.24
CA TYR A 291 14.89 2.23 26.84
C TYR A 291 16.38 1.90 26.74
N ALA A 292 16.78 1.30 25.61
CA ALA A 292 18.12 0.75 25.38
C ALA A 292 19.22 1.81 25.17
N GLN A 293 19.21 2.86 25.99
CA GLN A 293 20.17 3.97 25.95
C GLN A 293 21.64 3.51 26.01
N SER A 294 21.91 2.31 26.55
CA SER A 294 23.25 1.71 26.61
C SER A 294 23.88 1.41 25.26
N TRP A 295 23.09 1.39 24.17
CA TRP A 295 23.59 1.16 22.82
C TRP A 295 23.73 2.43 22.01
N VAL A 296 23.27 3.58 22.50
CA VAL A 296 23.26 4.81 21.71
C VAL A 296 24.36 5.74 22.20
N GLN A 297 25.22 6.13 21.27
CA GLN A 297 26.31 7.05 21.51
C GLN A 297 26.11 8.35 20.73
N CYS A 298 26.05 9.46 21.45
CA CYS A 298 25.73 10.79 20.90
C CYS A 298 26.93 11.56 20.37
N ASP A 299 28.13 11.01 20.52
CA ASP A 299 29.39 11.57 20.04
C ASP A 299 29.90 10.72 18.88
N ASP A 300 30.33 11.35 17.78
CA ASP A 300 30.94 10.66 16.64
C ASP A 300 32.37 10.22 17.00
N LEU A 301 32.49 9.19 17.84
CA LEU A 301 33.78 8.70 18.36
C LEU A 301 34.77 8.32 17.25
N TYR A 302 34.25 7.91 16.09
CA TYR A 302 35.06 7.43 14.98
C TYR A 302 35.19 8.47 13.85
N GLN A 303 34.66 9.68 14.04
CA GLN A 303 34.67 10.80 13.09
C GLN A 303 34.13 10.42 11.69
N ARG A 304 33.15 9.51 11.63
CA ARG A 304 32.60 8.97 10.39
C ARG A 304 31.39 9.73 9.85
N CYS A 305 30.87 10.69 10.59
CA CYS A 305 29.76 11.53 10.16
C CYS A 305 30.17 12.67 9.21
N ASN A 306 31.47 12.80 8.89
CA ASN A 306 32.03 13.89 8.07
C ASN A 306 31.62 13.87 6.59
N THR A 307 31.00 12.80 6.10
CA THR A 307 30.49 12.75 4.71
C THR A 307 29.18 13.53 4.52
N GLY A 308 28.51 13.95 5.60
CA GLY A 308 27.28 14.76 5.52
C GLY A 308 26.02 14.00 5.11
N HIS A 309 26.10 12.71 4.74
CA HIS A 309 24.96 11.93 4.25
C HIS A 309 24.26 11.07 5.32
N PHE A 310 24.88 10.83 6.47
CA PHE A 310 24.39 9.86 7.45
C PHE A 310 23.63 10.49 8.62
N TYR A 311 22.55 9.83 9.06
CA TYR A 311 21.91 10.11 10.34
C TYR A 311 22.50 9.28 11.48
N THR A 312 22.80 8.01 11.21
CA THR A 312 23.39 7.07 12.18
C THR A 312 24.24 6.04 11.46
N TYR A 313 25.21 5.46 12.17
CA TYR A 313 25.99 4.32 11.67
C TYR A 313 26.36 3.36 12.81
N ARG A 314 26.83 2.16 12.45
CA ARG A 314 27.43 1.19 13.39
C ARG A 314 28.82 0.79 12.95
N HIS A 315 29.69 0.57 13.93
CA HIS A 315 31.06 0.14 13.67
C HIS A 315 31.17 -1.39 13.74
N PRO A 316 31.88 -2.05 12.81
CA PRO A 316 32.04 -3.52 12.80
C PRO A 316 32.58 -4.10 14.11
N ASP A 317 33.53 -3.41 14.75
CA ASP A 317 34.12 -3.84 16.03
C ASP A 317 33.18 -3.65 17.24
N THR A 318 32.15 -2.81 17.12
CA THR A 318 31.16 -2.55 18.18
C THR A 318 29.74 -2.60 17.61
N PRO A 319 29.29 -3.76 17.09
CA PRO A 319 28.05 -3.88 16.34
C PRO A 319 26.79 -3.57 17.17
N ASN A 320 26.94 -3.56 18.50
CA ASN A 320 25.88 -3.23 19.45
C ASN A 320 25.83 -1.75 19.84
N ILE A 321 26.64 -0.87 19.21
CA ILE A 321 26.68 0.57 19.49
C ILE A 321 26.25 1.36 18.24
N ILE A 322 25.13 2.07 18.38
CA ILE A 322 24.57 3.01 17.41
C ILE A 322 25.21 4.39 17.64
N GLN A 323 25.93 4.89 16.64
CA GLN A 323 26.54 6.22 16.65
C GLN A 323 25.59 7.23 15.99
N ILE A 324 25.34 8.36 16.67
CA ILE A 324 24.43 9.42 16.19
C ILE A 324 25.21 10.50 15.46
N CYS A 325 24.85 10.79 14.21
CA CYS A 325 25.49 11.84 13.43
C CYS A 325 24.85 13.24 13.61
N PRO A 326 25.61 14.33 13.38
CA PRO A 326 25.11 15.71 13.48
C PRO A 326 23.82 15.98 12.69
N ARG A 327 23.64 15.33 11.52
CA ARG A 327 22.45 15.51 10.67
C ARG A 327 21.18 15.00 11.36
N MET A 328 21.26 13.94 12.15
CA MET A 328 20.10 13.39 12.87
C MET A 328 19.50 14.42 13.82
N TYR A 329 20.31 15.31 14.40
CA TYR A 329 19.79 16.36 15.29
C TYR A 329 18.84 17.35 14.61
N ARG A 330 18.87 17.44 13.27
CA ARG A 330 17.94 18.26 12.47
C ARG A 330 16.57 17.59 12.26
N LEU A 331 16.48 16.27 12.45
CA LEU A 331 15.23 15.53 12.32
C LEU A 331 14.29 15.80 13.48
N LYS A 332 12.98 15.72 13.20
CA LYS A 332 11.96 15.71 14.25
C LYS A 332 12.11 14.45 15.11
N HIS A 333 11.64 14.57 16.36
CA HIS A 333 11.65 13.47 17.31
C HIS A 333 10.86 12.26 16.80
N TYR A 334 9.76 12.54 16.11
CA TYR A 334 8.83 11.61 15.50
C TYR A 334 8.03 12.41 14.45
N GLU A 335 7.66 11.79 13.33
CA GLU A 335 6.82 12.38 12.29
C GLU A 335 5.48 11.66 12.19
N LYS A 336 4.40 12.44 12.16
CA LYS A 336 3.03 11.91 12.01
C LYS A 336 2.68 11.63 10.54
N GLU A 337 3.36 12.30 9.62
CA GLU A 337 3.19 12.09 8.19
C GLU A 337 3.95 10.82 7.77
N CYS A 338 3.31 10.00 6.93
CA CYS A 338 3.96 8.81 6.39
C CYS A 338 5.20 9.20 5.56
N PHE A 339 6.21 8.34 5.59
CA PHE A 339 7.39 8.44 4.72
C PHE A 339 8.32 9.65 5.00
N GLN A 340 8.23 10.23 6.20
CA GLN A 340 9.18 11.22 6.69
C GLN A 340 10.17 10.64 7.70
N GLU A 341 11.44 10.98 7.54
CA GLU A 341 12.51 10.52 8.40
C GLU A 341 12.45 11.19 9.78
N SER A 342 12.67 10.41 10.84
CA SER A 342 12.65 10.89 12.21
C SER A 342 13.72 10.22 13.06
N TRP A 343 13.92 10.71 14.28
CA TRP A 343 14.77 10.01 15.24
C TRP A 343 14.30 8.57 15.48
N ALA A 344 12.99 8.34 15.52
CA ALA A 344 12.42 7.03 15.74
C ALA A 344 12.67 6.06 14.57
N SER A 345 12.55 6.53 13.31
CA SER A 345 12.79 5.70 12.13
C SER A 345 14.27 5.30 12.00
N ALA A 346 15.20 6.24 12.23
CA ALA A 346 16.63 5.97 12.19
C ALA A 346 17.07 5.00 13.32
N LEU A 347 16.54 5.15 14.54
CA LEU A 347 16.84 4.21 15.63
C LEU A 347 16.24 2.82 15.39
N LEU A 348 15.05 2.76 14.80
CA LEU A 348 14.44 1.48 14.41
C LEU A 348 15.28 0.78 13.34
N HIS A 349 15.72 1.49 12.30
CA HIS A 349 16.62 0.97 11.26
C HIS A 349 17.84 0.28 11.89
N GLN A 350 18.53 0.97 12.79
CA GLN A 350 19.75 0.46 13.40
C GLN A 350 19.50 -0.71 14.35
N ALA A 351 18.34 -0.75 15.03
CA ALA A 351 17.95 -1.87 15.87
C ALA A 351 17.59 -3.12 15.05
N LEU A 352 16.99 -2.95 13.88
CA LEU A 352 16.66 -4.04 12.94
C LEU A 352 17.90 -4.74 12.37
N GLN A 353 19.06 -4.10 12.40
CA GLN A 353 20.30 -4.72 11.96
C GLN A 353 21.05 -5.43 13.11
N LEU A 354 20.49 -5.55 14.33
CA LEU A 354 21.12 -6.31 15.42
C LEU A 354 20.89 -7.82 15.23
N PRO A 355 21.88 -8.69 15.54
CA PRO A 355 21.66 -10.13 15.60
C PRO A 355 20.85 -10.47 16.86
N LEU A 356 19.55 -10.73 16.72
CA LEU A 356 18.63 -10.96 17.86
C LEU A 356 18.17 -12.42 17.90
N ALA A 357 18.38 -13.07 19.05
CA ALA A 357 17.77 -14.33 19.51
C ALA A 357 17.36 -15.33 18.41
N GLY A 358 18.31 -15.74 17.54
CA GLY A 358 18.10 -16.81 16.56
C GLY A 358 17.60 -16.35 15.18
N THR A 359 17.36 -15.05 14.98
CA THR A 359 17.04 -14.46 13.66
C THR A 359 18.26 -13.76 13.07
N ALA A 360 18.49 -13.92 11.76
CA ALA A 360 19.58 -13.24 11.06
C ALA A 360 19.42 -11.72 11.14
N ALA A 361 20.54 -10.99 11.26
CA ALA A 361 20.52 -9.53 11.19
C ALA A 361 20.03 -9.05 9.82
N CYS A 362 19.21 -7.99 9.79
CA CYS A 362 18.89 -7.33 8.53
C CYS A 362 20.18 -6.70 7.95
N GLN A 363 20.37 -6.86 6.65
CA GLN A 363 21.38 -6.19 5.85
C GLN A 363 20.82 -4.87 5.30
N GLN A 364 21.69 -3.98 4.84
CA GLN A 364 21.27 -2.78 4.14
C GLN A 364 21.40 -3.01 2.64
N ILE A 365 20.27 -3.13 1.93
CA ILE A 365 20.25 -3.42 0.48
C ILE A 365 19.99 -2.14 -0.31
N VAL A 366 18.99 -1.34 0.08
CA VAL A 366 18.66 -0.02 -0.49
C VAL A 366 18.21 0.94 0.59
N ASN A 367 18.29 2.24 0.32
CA ASN A 367 17.87 3.31 1.23
C ASN A 367 16.70 4.10 0.63
N GLY A 368 15.72 4.48 1.45
CA GLY A 368 14.60 5.32 1.01
C GLY A 368 13.29 4.56 0.76
N PHE A 369 12.19 5.32 0.65
CA PHE A 369 10.83 4.77 0.59
C PHE A 369 10.47 4.14 -0.77
N PRO A 370 10.69 4.79 -1.93
CA PRO A 370 10.40 4.17 -3.23
C PRO A 370 11.16 2.85 -3.43
N GLU A 371 12.43 2.80 -3.04
CA GLU A 371 13.35 1.70 -3.29
C GLU A 371 13.04 0.49 -2.40
N ALA A 372 12.63 0.72 -1.16
CA ALA A 372 12.25 -0.35 -0.24
C ALA A 372 10.99 -1.12 -0.67
N THR A 373 10.15 -0.54 -1.54
CA THR A 373 8.91 -1.14 -2.03
C THR A 373 9.05 -1.94 -3.32
N ILE A 374 10.22 -1.91 -3.98
CA ILE A 374 10.48 -2.66 -5.23
C ILE A 374 11.37 -3.90 -5.04
N LEU A 375 11.74 -4.20 -3.78
CA LEU A 375 12.54 -5.37 -3.42
C LEU A 375 11.73 -6.65 -3.45
N THR A 376 12.32 -7.76 -3.90
CA THR A 376 11.72 -9.10 -3.77
C THR A 376 11.62 -9.51 -2.31
N TRP A 377 10.78 -10.51 -1.97
CA TRP A 377 10.68 -11.04 -0.59
C TRP A 377 12.05 -11.35 0.04
N ASN A 378 12.94 -12.00 -0.70
CA ASN A 378 14.25 -12.40 -0.19
C ASN A 378 15.15 -11.20 0.13
N GLU A 379 14.98 -10.08 -0.56
CA GLU A 379 15.68 -8.83 -0.32
C GLU A 379 14.98 -8.03 0.79
N ALA A 380 13.67 -7.82 0.65
CA ALA A 380 12.78 -7.12 1.57
C ALA A 380 12.87 -7.65 3.00
N LYS A 381 12.85 -8.98 3.19
CA LYS A 381 12.95 -9.61 4.51
C LYS A 381 14.30 -9.37 5.20
N ARG A 382 15.32 -9.01 4.43
CA ARG A 382 16.67 -8.67 4.90
C ARG A 382 16.93 -7.17 4.93
N ASN A 383 16.12 -6.32 4.31
CA ASN A 383 16.38 -4.88 4.22
C ASN A 383 15.78 -4.10 5.39
N ALA A 384 16.61 -3.43 6.20
CA ALA A 384 16.14 -2.69 7.39
C ALA A 384 15.12 -1.58 7.06
N ASP A 385 15.29 -0.86 5.94
CA ASP A 385 14.38 0.20 5.51
C ASP A 385 12.98 -0.32 5.18
N THR A 386 12.87 -1.51 4.59
CA THR A 386 11.57 -2.13 4.32
C THR A 386 10.75 -2.28 5.59
N TYR A 387 11.37 -2.72 6.69
CA TYR A 387 10.70 -2.83 7.99
C TYR A 387 10.37 -1.46 8.60
N VAL A 388 11.25 -0.46 8.46
CA VAL A 388 11.03 0.89 8.98
C VAL A 388 9.84 1.54 8.29
N TRP A 389 9.81 1.53 6.96
CA TRP A 389 8.73 2.12 6.19
C TRP A 389 7.42 1.36 6.34
N PHE A 390 7.47 0.03 6.42
CA PHE A 390 6.32 -0.78 6.78
C PHE A 390 5.79 -0.40 8.18
N ALA A 391 6.64 -0.34 9.21
CA ALA A 391 6.27 0.01 10.58
C ALA A 391 5.80 1.48 10.73
N GLN A 392 6.27 2.39 9.87
CA GLN A 392 5.81 3.77 9.81
C GLN A 392 4.45 3.88 9.11
N SER A 393 4.26 3.13 8.03
CA SER A 393 2.94 3.01 7.38
C SER A 393 1.90 2.43 8.34
N ALA A 394 2.33 1.57 9.28
CA ALA A 394 1.51 0.99 10.32
C ALA A 394 1.01 2.01 11.36
N GLN A 395 1.77 3.07 11.66
CA GLN A 395 1.42 4.05 12.70
C GLN A 395 0.34 5.05 12.30
N ALA A 396 0.20 5.36 11.01
CA ALA A 396 -0.96 6.12 10.53
C ALA A 396 -2.27 5.38 10.89
N SER A 397 -2.22 4.05 10.95
CA SER A 397 -3.36 3.18 11.26
C SER A 397 -3.52 2.79 12.74
N THR A 398 -2.61 3.16 13.66
CA THR A 398 -2.66 2.69 15.07
C THR A 398 -2.47 3.75 16.16
N SER A 399 -2.36 5.04 15.81
CA SER A 399 -2.32 6.08 16.85
C SER A 399 -3.64 6.06 17.65
N GLY A 400 -3.54 6.00 18.98
CA GLY A 400 -4.66 5.73 19.90
C GLY A 400 -5.80 6.76 19.96
N HIS A 401 -5.90 7.65 18.98
CA HIS A 401 -6.94 8.67 18.85
C HIS A 401 -7.84 8.45 17.62
N LEU A 402 -7.77 7.28 16.99
CA LEU A 402 -8.64 6.92 15.88
C LEU A 402 -10.13 6.86 16.31
N PRO A 403 -11.06 7.29 15.46
CA PRO A 403 -12.47 6.95 15.56
C PRO A 403 -12.63 5.44 15.79
N LYS A 404 -13.34 5.06 16.85
CA LYS A 404 -13.62 3.66 17.17
C LYS A 404 -15.11 3.49 17.35
N VAL A 405 -15.65 2.45 16.72
CA VAL A 405 -17.06 2.12 16.82
C VAL A 405 -17.23 0.62 17.08
N ASP A 406 -18.21 0.28 17.90
CA ASP A 406 -18.70 -1.11 18.06
C ASP A 406 -20.01 -1.24 17.27
N VAL A 407 -20.03 -2.09 16.24
CA VAL A 407 -21.22 -2.35 15.43
C VAL A 407 -21.78 -3.71 15.79
N LYS A 408 -23.09 -3.76 16.05
CA LYS A 408 -23.82 -5.01 16.32
C LYS A 408 -25.05 -5.12 15.47
N ILE A 409 -25.31 -6.32 14.98
CA ILE A 409 -26.53 -6.67 14.24
C ILE A 409 -27.26 -7.80 14.95
N THR A 410 -28.58 -7.69 15.00
CA THR A 410 -29.48 -8.66 15.63
C THR A 410 -30.71 -8.87 14.76
N SER A 411 -31.25 -10.08 14.76
CA SER A 411 -32.54 -10.36 14.12
C SER A 411 -33.68 -9.84 15.01
N THR A 412 -34.67 -9.21 14.39
CA THR A 412 -35.91 -8.74 15.04
C THR A 412 -37.16 -9.38 14.43
N GLY A 413 -36.99 -10.27 13.47
CA GLY A 413 -38.05 -10.95 12.74
C GLY A 413 -37.46 -11.96 11.75
N ASN A 414 -38.24 -12.39 10.76
CA ASN A 414 -37.78 -13.35 9.75
C ASN A 414 -36.51 -12.85 9.03
N THR A 415 -36.62 -11.69 8.38
CA THR A 415 -35.54 -11.03 7.63
C THR A 415 -35.22 -9.62 8.14
N ALA A 416 -35.98 -9.12 9.13
CA ALA A 416 -35.77 -7.82 9.75
C ALA A 416 -34.53 -7.82 10.66
N ILE A 417 -33.64 -6.86 10.44
CA ILE A 417 -32.38 -6.69 11.16
C ILE A 417 -32.37 -5.34 11.87
N ARG A 418 -31.99 -5.38 13.15
CA ARG A 418 -31.64 -4.20 13.94
C ARG A 418 -30.12 -4.09 14.03
N ALA A 419 -29.60 -2.98 13.57
CA ALA A 419 -28.19 -2.62 13.64
C ALA A 419 -27.97 -1.48 14.63
N SER A 420 -26.95 -1.59 15.48
CA SER A 420 -26.52 -0.54 16.39
C SER A 420 -25.05 -0.21 16.17
N ILE A 421 -24.72 1.08 16.17
CA ILE A 421 -23.35 1.58 16.21
C ILE A 421 -23.13 2.35 17.51
N THR A 422 -22.10 1.97 18.25
CA THR A 422 -21.68 2.63 19.49
C THR A 422 -20.40 3.39 19.22
N ASN A 423 -20.33 4.68 19.52
CA ASN A 423 -19.08 5.42 19.50
C ASN A 423 -18.24 5.09 20.74
N THR A 424 -17.24 4.23 20.57
CA THR A 424 -16.31 3.81 21.64
C THR A 424 -15.01 4.62 21.63
N GLY A 425 -14.92 5.63 20.75
CA GLY A 425 -13.79 6.53 20.62
C GLY A 425 -13.73 7.62 21.69
N GLU A 426 -12.82 8.58 21.50
CA GLU A 426 -12.57 9.66 22.45
C GLU A 426 -13.26 10.98 22.09
N TYR A 427 -13.85 11.07 20.89
CA TYR A 427 -14.45 12.28 20.32
C TYR A 427 -15.84 11.99 19.75
N ASP A 428 -16.66 13.03 19.61
CA ASP A 428 -17.89 12.96 18.84
C ASP A 428 -17.57 12.68 17.37
N LEU A 429 -18.42 11.89 16.71
CA LEU A 429 -18.24 11.52 15.31
C LEU A 429 -19.38 12.09 14.46
N SER A 430 -19.00 12.60 13.30
CA SER A 430 -19.92 12.95 12.22
C SER A 430 -19.71 11.96 11.08
N ILE A 431 -20.59 10.97 10.96
CA ILE A 431 -20.48 9.87 9.99
C ILE A 431 -21.38 10.14 8.80
N LYS A 432 -20.85 10.06 7.58
CA LYS A 432 -21.62 10.24 6.35
C LYS A 432 -22.60 9.07 6.18
N LYS A 433 -23.89 9.37 6.03
CA LYS A 433 -24.96 8.37 5.90
C LYS A 433 -24.99 7.72 4.52
N LEU A 434 -24.70 8.51 3.48
CA LEU A 434 -24.70 8.07 2.09
C LEU A 434 -23.94 6.76 1.89
N ASN A 435 -24.60 5.76 1.30
CA ASN A 435 -24.04 4.45 0.97
C ASN A 435 -23.37 3.74 2.16
N SER A 436 -23.92 3.96 3.36
CA SER A 436 -23.46 3.33 4.61
C SER A 436 -24.57 2.49 5.24
N LEU A 437 -24.23 1.78 6.32
CA LEU A 437 -25.20 1.09 7.16
C LEU A 437 -26.39 1.99 7.61
N PHE A 438 -26.16 3.29 7.72
CA PHE A 438 -27.10 4.29 8.23
C PHE A 438 -27.87 5.03 7.13
N ASP A 439 -27.65 4.70 5.87
CA ASP A 439 -28.47 5.21 4.78
C ASP A 439 -29.91 4.71 4.97
N SER A 440 -30.90 5.58 4.90
CA SER A 440 -32.32 5.21 5.05
C SER A 440 -32.83 4.37 3.88
N ARG A 441 -32.11 4.32 2.76
CA ARG A 441 -32.50 3.65 1.53
C ARG A 441 -32.02 2.20 1.50
N ASN A 442 -32.48 1.45 0.50
CA ASN A 442 -32.15 0.04 0.30
C ASN A 442 -30.77 -0.14 -0.38
N VAL A 443 -29.77 0.60 0.07
CA VAL A 443 -28.37 0.46 -0.38
C VAL A 443 -27.69 -0.75 0.26
N ARG A 444 -26.50 -1.09 -0.21
CA ARG A 444 -25.73 -2.24 0.32
C ARG A 444 -25.27 -1.94 1.75
N LYS A 445 -25.90 -2.61 2.72
CA LYS A 445 -25.67 -2.42 4.17
C LYS A 445 -24.97 -3.60 4.85
N ILE A 446 -25.19 -4.78 4.32
CA ILE A 446 -24.78 -6.08 4.86
C ILE A 446 -24.36 -6.98 3.71
N ASP A 447 -23.54 -7.99 4.02
CA ASP A 447 -23.28 -9.14 3.17
C ASP A 447 -24.09 -10.34 3.68
N VAL A 448 -24.68 -11.10 2.76
CA VAL A 448 -25.47 -12.29 3.06
C VAL A 448 -24.89 -13.48 2.32
N ASN A 449 -24.56 -14.54 3.04
CA ASN A 449 -24.03 -15.78 2.48
C ASN A 449 -24.91 -16.96 2.88
N ALA A 450 -25.13 -17.90 1.96
CA ALA A 450 -25.78 -19.17 2.28
C ALA A 450 -24.90 -19.98 3.24
N THR A 451 -25.48 -20.49 4.33
CA THR A 451 -24.71 -21.24 5.34
C THR A 451 -24.26 -22.62 4.82
N ALA A 452 -24.94 -23.17 3.81
CA ALA A 452 -24.67 -24.50 3.29
C ALA A 452 -23.28 -24.62 2.63
N ASP A 453 -22.85 -23.60 1.90
CA ASP A 453 -21.65 -23.60 1.07
C ASP A 453 -20.83 -22.30 1.17
N GLY A 454 -21.32 -21.30 1.91
CA GLY A 454 -20.68 -19.99 2.03
C GLY A 454 -20.88 -19.09 0.81
N THR A 455 -21.73 -19.49 -0.15
CA THR A 455 -21.94 -18.74 -1.39
C THR A 455 -22.53 -17.35 -1.07
N PRO A 456 -21.89 -16.25 -1.51
CA PRO A 456 -22.43 -14.91 -1.33
C PRO A 456 -23.64 -14.69 -2.23
N LEU A 457 -24.69 -14.09 -1.69
CA LEU A 457 -25.86 -13.71 -2.45
C LEU A 457 -25.59 -12.42 -3.23
N VAL A 458 -26.24 -12.30 -4.39
CA VAL A 458 -26.18 -11.10 -5.22
C VAL A 458 -27.02 -10.00 -4.57
N PHE A 459 -26.45 -8.81 -4.43
CA PHE A 459 -27.17 -7.64 -3.96
C PHE A 459 -28.19 -7.18 -5.02
N GLU A 460 -29.40 -6.88 -4.57
CA GLU A 460 -30.56 -6.57 -5.42
C GLU A 460 -31.27 -5.26 -5.00
N GLY A 461 -30.65 -4.50 -4.08
CA GLY A 461 -31.15 -3.22 -3.62
C GLY A 461 -30.90 -2.07 -4.61
N SER A 462 -30.68 -0.87 -4.08
CA SER A 462 -30.55 0.36 -4.84
C SER A 462 -29.11 0.90 -4.81
N SER A 463 -28.62 1.38 -5.95
CA SER A 463 -27.41 2.19 -6.10
C SER A 463 -27.76 3.65 -6.30
N VAL A 464 -26.82 4.53 -6.02
CA VAL A 464 -27.08 5.97 -5.91
C VAL A 464 -25.91 6.77 -6.49
N VAL A 465 -26.18 7.70 -7.42
CA VAL A 465 -25.18 8.68 -7.83
C VAL A 465 -25.18 9.87 -6.87
N PRO A 466 -24.15 10.08 -6.03
CA PRO A 466 -24.10 11.25 -5.17
C PRO A 466 -23.69 12.51 -5.95
N SER A 467 -24.26 13.67 -5.62
CA SER A 467 -23.72 14.92 -6.15
C SER A 467 -22.39 15.32 -5.49
N HIS A 468 -21.73 16.33 -6.06
CA HIS A 468 -20.53 16.94 -5.46
C HIS A 468 -20.81 17.73 -4.17
N ARG A 469 -22.07 17.85 -3.76
CA ARG A 469 -22.46 18.62 -2.58
C ARG A 469 -22.84 17.69 -1.43
N THR A 470 -22.53 18.13 -0.23
CA THR A 470 -22.99 17.52 1.02
C THR A 470 -23.67 18.58 1.84
N ASP A 471 -24.87 18.27 2.34
CA ASP A 471 -25.62 19.11 3.26
C ASP A 471 -25.54 18.57 4.70
N ALA A 472 -26.15 19.29 5.65
CA ALA A 472 -26.19 18.86 7.05
C ALA A 472 -26.95 17.54 7.27
N GLY A 473 -27.92 17.20 6.40
CA GLY A 473 -28.71 15.98 6.50
C GLY A 473 -27.93 14.70 6.14
N SER A 474 -26.87 14.87 5.35
CA SER A 474 -25.95 13.82 4.88
C SER A 474 -25.10 13.21 5.99
N TRP A 475 -25.09 13.81 7.19
CA TRP A 475 -24.25 13.40 8.32
C TRP A 475 -25.10 12.87 9.49
N LEU A 476 -24.61 11.79 10.09
CA LEU A 476 -25.06 11.24 11.36
C LEU A 476 -24.11 11.71 12.45
N GLN A 477 -24.64 12.44 13.43
CA GLN A 477 -23.89 12.86 14.61
C GLN A 477 -24.04 11.82 15.71
N ILE A 478 -22.94 11.32 16.26
CA ILE A 478 -22.92 10.40 17.39
C ILE A 478 -21.90 10.88 18.42
N ALA A 479 -22.39 11.31 19.59
CA ALA A 479 -21.51 11.79 20.64
C ALA A 479 -20.65 10.63 21.20
N LYS A 480 -19.55 10.98 21.87
CA LYS A 480 -18.71 10.00 22.56
C LYS A 480 -19.54 9.17 23.53
N GLY A 481 -19.47 7.84 23.39
CA GLY A 481 -20.17 6.89 24.26
C GLY A 481 -21.62 6.64 23.88
N ASP A 482 -22.19 7.43 22.95
CA ASP A 482 -23.56 7.26 22.51
C ASP A 482 -23.72 6.09 21.53
N VAL A 483 -24.98 5.66 21.40
CA VAL A 483 -25.43 4.61 20.49
C VAL A 483 -26.44 5.18 19.52
N PHE A 484 -26.27 4.85 18.24
CA PHE A 484 -27.31 5.01 17.22
C PHE A 484 -27.83 3.64 16.81
N VAL A 485 -29.16 3.52 16.64
CA VAL A 485 -29.83 2.27 16.25
C VAL A 485 -30.66 2.52 14.99
N THR A 486 -30.59 1.58 14.05
CA THR A 486 -31.41 1.57 12.83
C THR A 486 -31.95 0.17 12.57
N GLU A 487 -33.06 0.09 11.85
CA GLU A 487 -33.67 -1.15 11.42
C GLU A 487 -33.83 -1.16 9.90
N PHE A 488 -33.72 -2.34 9.29
CA PHE A 488 -33.97 -2.57 7.87
C PHE A 488 -34.30 -4.05 7.63
N ASP A 489 -34.91 -4.38 6.49
CA ASP A 489 -35.22 -5.75 6.11
C ASP A 489 -34.20 -6.28 5.09
N ALA A 490 -33.58 -7.43 5.35
CA ALA A 490 -32.63 -8.05 4.44
C ALA A 490 -33.28 -8.51 3.12
N ALA A 491 -34.58 -8.83 3.12
CA ALA A 491 -35.33 -9.23 1.92
C ALA A 491 -35.53 -8.06 0.93
N ASP A 492 -35.35 -6.82 1.38
CA ASP A 492 -35.35 -5.65 0.52
C ASP A 492 -34.02 -5.48 -0.24
N LEU A 493 -32.97 -6.17 0.20
CA LEU A 493 -31.61 -6.06 -0.33
C LEU A 493 -31.16 -7.31 -1.10
N TYR A 494 -31.73 -8.48 -0.78
CA TYR A 494 -31.34 -9.79 -1.33
C TYR A 494 -32.58 -10.65 -1.63
N ASP A 495 -32.47 -11.58 -2.58
CA ASP A 495 -33.49 -12.61 -2.77
C ASP A 495 -33.34 -13.69 -1.69
N LEU A 496 -34.23 -13.63 -0.69
CA LEU A 496 -34.33 -14.60 0.40
C LEU A 496 -35.57 -15.49 0.27
N SER A 497 -36.30 -15.39 -0.85
CA SER A 497 -37.49 -16.21 -1.12
C SER A 497 -37.24 -17.72 -1.18
N PRO A 498 -36.03 -18.23 -1.50
CA PRO A 498 -35.76 -19.68 -1.40
C PRO A 498 -35.82 -20.22 0.04
N GLY A 499 -35.65 -19.35 1.06
CA GLY A 499 -35.59 -19.74 2.46
C GLY A 499 -34.34 -20.55 2.83
N GLY A 500 -34.20 -20.86 4.11
CA GLY A 500 -33.08 -21.65 4.64
C GLY A 500 -32.18 -20.86 5.58
N ASN A 501 -30.94 -21.33 5.76
CA ASN A 501 -30.01 -20.77 6.73
C ASN A 501 -29.00 -19.85 6.05
N TYR A 502 -28.85 -18.65 6.59
CA TYR A 502 -27.93 -17.64 6.08
C TYR A 502 -27.06 -17.06 7.20
N THR A 503 -25.87 -16.61 6.81
CA THR A 503 -25.00 -15.77 7.63
C THR A 503 -25.04 -14.34 7.11
N VAL A 504 -25.12 -13.40 8.03
CA VAL A 504 -25.22 -11.97 7.73
C VAL A 504 -24.14 -11.23 8.48
N LYS A 505 -23.46 -10.28 7.81
CA LYS A 505 -22.43 -9.43 8.42
C LYS A 505 -22.51 -8.02 7.85
N ALA A 506 -22.39 -7.00 8.70
CA ALA A 506 -22.18 -5.62 8.25
C ALA A 506 -20.69 -5.30 8.34
N GLU A 507 -20.05 -5.05 7.21
CA GLU A 507 -18.64 -4.69 7.14
C GLU A 507 -18.45 -3.63 6.05
N GLY A 508 -17.70 -2.57 6.36
CA GLY A 508 -17.51 -1.49 5.40
C GLY A 508 -16.73 -0.31 5.95
N THR A 509 -16.66 0.72 5.11
CA THR A 509 -16.00 1.99 5.41
C THR A 509 -17.01 3.11 5.26
N ALA A 510 -17.15 3.96 6.27
CA ALA A 510 -17.95 5.18 6.21
C ALA A 510 -17.03 6.40 6.23
N PHE A 511 -17.40 7.47 5.53
CA PHE A 511 -16.65 8.73 5.61
C PHE A 511 -17.01 9.47 6.89
N ILE A 512 -16.05 10.18 7.49
CA ILE A 512 -16.30 11.05 8.63
C ILE A 512 -15.77 12.45 8.39
N GLU A 513 -16.39 13.47 8.98
CA GLU A 513 -15.76 14.78 9.07
C GLU A 513 -14.54 14.69 10.00
N PRO A 514 -13.44 15.38 9.70
CA PRO A 514 -12.26 15.34 10.55
C PRO A 514 -12.60 16.02 11.89
N PRO A 515 -12.59 15.32 13.04
CA PRO A 515 -12.44 16.01 14.31
C PRO A 515 -11.13 16.79 14.25
N THR A 516 -11.03 17.91 14.99
CA THR A 516 -10.00 18.98 14.87
C THR A 516 -8.51 18.56 14.90
N ALA A 517 -8.19 17.27 14.97
CA ALA A 517 -6.84 16.70 14.95
C ALA A 517 -6.68 15.45 14.04
N TYR A 518 -7.66 15.09 13.20
CA TYR A 518 -7.67 13.85 12.40
C TYR A 518 -7.57 14.13 10.89
N THR A 519 -6.72 13.38 10.20
CA THR A 519 -6.45 13.54 8.76
C THR A 519 -7.04 12.42 7.90
N ASP A 520 -7.28 11.24 8.47
CA ASP A 520 -8.01 10.19 7.78
C ASP A 520 -9.51 10.52 7.81
N LEU A 521 -10.20 10.41 6.68
CA LEU A 521 -11.63 10.78 6.59
C LEU A 521 -12.52 9.54 6.58
N GLN A 522 -12.01 8.41 7.09
CA GLN A 522 -12.64 7.10 6.94
C GLN A 522 -12.71 6.34 8.27
N LEU A 523 -13.88 5.80 8.55
CA LEU A 523 -14.21 4.94 9.67
C LEU A 523 -14.49 3.53 9.14
N ASN A 524 -13.62 2.58 9.45
CA ASN A 524 -13.88 1.17 9.17
C ASN A 524 -14.71 0.57 10.31
N TYR A 525 -15.71 -0.24 9.96
CA TYR A 525 -16.53 -0.96 10.91
C TYR A 525 -16.78 -2.39 10.47
N SER A 526 -16.95 -3.27 11.46
CA SER A 526 -17.28 -4.68 11.26
C SER A 526 -18.21 -5.11 12.39
N SER A 527 -19.29 -5.82 12.06
CA SER A 527 -20.24 -6.34 13.05
C SER A 527 -19.91 -7.74 13.51
N ASN A 528 -20.65 -8.23 14.51
CA ASN A 528 -20.79 -9.67 14.72
C ASN A 528 -21.38 -10.35 13.47
N THR A 529 -21.05 -11.63 13.28
CA THR A 529 -21.79 -12.49 12.35
C THR A 529 -23.13 -12.87 12.97
N LEU A 530 -24.21 -12.61 12.24
CA LEU A 530 -25.57 -12.99 12.61
C LEU A 530 -25.98 -14.24 11.81
N TYR A 531 -26.51 -15.24 12.49
CA TYR A 531 -27.07 -16.44 11.86
C TYR A 531 -28.58 -16.32 11.86
N ILE A 532 -29.20 -16.38 10.68
CA ILE A 532 -30.65 -16.31 10.53
C ILE A 532 -31.17 -17.55 9.81
N GLN A 533 -32.33 -18.03 10.25
CA GLN A 533 -33.13 -19.03 9.55
C GLN A 533 -34.33 -18.31 8.95
N VAL A 534 -34.44 -18.35 7.63
CA VAL A 534 -35.45 -17.61 6.87
C VAL A 534 -36.56 -18.55 6.41
N ASP A 535 -37.80 -18.18 6.75
CA ASP A 535 -38.99 -18.65 6.06
C ASP A 535 -39.08 -17.94 4.71
N GLY A 536 -38.82 -18.67 3.63
CA GLY A 536 -38.82 -18.13 2.28
C GLY A 536 -40.17 -17.58 1.84
N ALA A 537 -41.30 -18.16 2.31
CA ALA A 537 -42.62 -17.67 1.95
C ALA A 537 -42.93 -16.31 2.61
N GLU A 538 -42.45 -16.11 3.84
CA GLU A 538 -42.59 -14.82 4.51
C GLU A 538 -41.61 -13.78 3.94
N ALA A 539 -40.39 -14.19 3.60
CA ALA A 539 -39.42 -13.32 2.91
C ALA A 539 -39.97 -12.83 1.56
N ALA A 540 -40.61 -13.72 0.78
CA ALA A 540 -41.26 -13.36 -0.48
C ALA A 540 -42.40 -12.34 -0.29
N LYS A 541 -43.10 -12.34 0.86
CA LYS A 541 -44.11 -11.31 1.17
C LYS A 541 -43.48 -9.96 1.48
N SER A 542 -42.42 -9.90 2.29
CA SER A 542 -41.66 -8.65 2.51
C SER A 542 -41.17 -8.09 1.17
N GLN A 543 -40.60 -8.96 0.33
CA GLN A 543 -40.11 -8.60 -1.00
C GLN A 543 -41.24 -8.09 -1.91
N ALA A 544 -42.39 -8.76 -1.92
CA ALA A 544 -43.56 -8.34 -2.69
C ALA A 544 -44.20 -7.05 -2.15
N ALA A 545 -44.15 -6.80 -0.84
CA ALA A 545 -44.59 -5.55 -0.23
C ALA A 545 -43.69 -4.38 -0.68
N GLY A 546 -42.36 -4.58 -0.65
CA GLY A 546 -41.40 -3.62 -1.22
C GLY A 546 -41.65 -3.36 -2.71
N LEU A 547 -41.89 -4.42 -3.49
CA LEU A 547 -42.21 -4.36 -4.93
C LEU A 547 -43.64 -3.92 -5.26
N SER A 548 -44.55 -3.75 -4.30
CA SER A 548 -45.90 -3.22 -4.53
C SER A 548 -46.02 -1.77 -4.08
N ALA A 549 -45.22 -1.37 -3.09
CA ALA A 549 -44.93 0.04 -2.78
C ALA A 549 -44.19 0.77 -3.91
N THR A 550 -43.50 0.06 -4.82
CA THR A 550 -42.93 0.62 -6.06
C THR A 550 -44.00 1.11 -7.04
N GLY A 551 -45.28 0.83 -6.79
CA GLY A 551 -46.40 1.50 -7.43
C GLY A 551 -46.36 1.38 -8.94
N ARG A 552 -47.13 0.40 -9.44
CA ARG A 552 -47.56 0.23 -10.84
C ARG A 552 -46.57 -0.63 -11.64
N LEU A 553 -47.01 -1.85 -11.97
CA LEU A 553 -46.58 -2.58 -13.17
C LEU A 553 -46.95 -1.72 -14.38
N VAL A 554 -46.23 -0.63 -14.60
CA VAL A 554 -46.40 0.19 -15.80
C VAL A 554 -45.80 -0.61 -16.94
N THR A 555 -46.51 -0.67 -18.06
CA THR A 555 -46.01 -1.23 -19.32
C THR A 555 -44.71 -0.53 -19.72
N ARG A 556 -43.59 -1.27 -19.80
CA ARG A 556 -42.22 -0.79 -20.10
C ARG A 556 -42.20 0.35 -21.14
N ALA A 557 -42.16 1.59 -20.69
CA ALA A 557 -41.85 2.77 -21.48
C ALA A 557 -40.46 3.23 -21.04
N GLU A 558 -39.56 3.62 -21.96
CA GLU A 558 -38.20 4.05 -21.55
C GLU A 558 -38.23 5.24 -20.59
N ILE A 559 -39.22 6.13 -20.74
CA ILE A 559 -39.43 7.30 -19.91
C ILE A 559 -40.85 7.28 -19.34
N GLY A 560 -40.93 7.43 -18.03
CA GLY A 560 -42.15 7.48 -17.23
C GLY A 560 -43.21 8.43 -17.76
N ALA A 561 -44.48 8.01 -17.72
CA ALA A 561 -45.60 8.88 -18.05
C ALA A 561 -45.75 10.06 -17.06
N ASP A 562 -45.17 9.91 -15.87
CA ASP A 562 -45.05 10.89 -14.79
C ASP A 562 -44.07 12.04 -15.10
N CYS A 563 -43.21 11.90 -16.10
CA CYS A 563 -42.35 12.99 -16.55
C CYS A 563 -43.15 14.08 -17.28
N SER A 564 -42.81 15.35 -17.07
CA SER A 564 -43.31 16.46 -17.89
C SER A 564 -42.73 16.42 -19.32
N ASP A 565 -43.31 17.17 -20.25
CA ASP A 565 -42.77 17.27 -21.62
C ASP A 565 -41.35 17.84 -21.67
N GLU A 566 -41.02 18.80 -20.80
CA GLU A 566 -39.67 19.35 -20.69
C GLU A 566 -38.68 18.29 -20.18
N GLN A 567 -39.05 17.55 -19.12
CA GLN A 567 -38.22 16.47 -18.59
C GLN A 567 -38.02 15.36 -19.62
N ARG A 568 -39.07 14.98 -20.35
CA ARG A 568 -38.96 14.04 -21.48
C ARG A 568 -37.99 14.56 -22.52
N GLY A 569 -38.09 15.82 -22.93
CA GLY A 569 -37.16 16.45 -23.87
C GLY A 569 -35.70 16.38 -23.42
N LYS A 570 -35.43 16.70 -22.15
CA LYS A 570 -34.09 16.61 -21.54
C LYS A 570 -33.57 15.17 -21.48
N LEU A 571 -34.40 14.21 -21.09
CA LEU A 571 -34.02 12.79 -21.02
C LEU A 571 -33.69 12.21 -22.40
N ARG A 572 -34.49 12.52 -23.43
CA ARG A 572 -34.18 12.10 -24.81
C ARG A 572 -32.82 12.62 -25.27
N GLN A 573 -32.53 13.88 -24.98
CA GLN A 573 -31.23 14.46 -25.28
C GLN A 573 -30.10 13.81 -24.46
N ALA A 574 -30.32 13.51 -23.18
CA ALA A 574 -29.35 12.83 -22.33
C ALA A 574 -29.07 11.40 -22.82
N LEU A 575 -30.10 10.64 -23.19
CA LEU A 575 -29.99 9.29 -23.76
C LEU A 575 -29.20 9.29 -25.06
N HIS A 576 -29.41 10.30 -25.92
CA HIS A 576 -28.62 10.49 -27.13
C HIS A 576 -27.12 10.61 -26.83
N TYR A 577 -26.74 11.50 -25.89
CA TYR A 577 -25.33 11.68 -25.51
C TYR A 577 -24.75 10.51 -24.72
N CYS A 578 -25.55 9.87 -23.85
CA CYS A 578 -25.17 8.64 -23.17
C CYS A 578 -24.74 7.58 -24.18
N ARG A 579 -25.54 7.36 -25.23
CA ARG A 579 -25.20 6.41 -26.29
C ARG A 579 -23.88 6.76 -26.96
N LEU A 580 -23.68 8.03 -27.34
CA LEU A 580 -22.45 8.47 -28.01
C LEU A 580 -21.21 8.28 -27.12
N MET A 581 -21.30 8.68 -25.85
CA MET A 581 -20.23 8.51 -24.87
C MET A 581 -19.93 7.05 -24.59
N ALA A 582 -20.95 6.21 -24.41
CA ALA A 582 -20.78 4.78 -24.20
C ALA A 582 -20.10 4.11 -25.41
N TRP A 583 -20.46 4.48 -26.64
CA TRP A 583 -19.73 4.05 -27.84
C TRP A 583 -18.26 4.49 -27.85
N SER A 584 -17.98 5.75 -27.46
CA SER A 584 -16.61 6.23 -27.29
C SER A 584 -15.85 5.48 -26.20
N GLY A 585 -16.49 5.14 -25.08
CA GLY A 585 -15.93 4.31 -24.02
C GLY A 585 -15.63 2.88 -24.50
N ALA A 586 -16.52 2.26 -25.27
CA ALA A 586 -16.28 0.94 -25.86
C ALA A 586 -15.05 0.96 -26.78
N ARG A 587 -14.94 1.97 -27.64
CA ARG A 587 -13.76 2.17 -28.51
C ARG A 587 -12.50 2.46 -27.69
N GLY A 588 -12.60 3.28 -26.65
CA GLY A 588 -11.47 3.56 -25.75
C GLY A 588 -10.97 2.33 -25.03
N ALA A 589 -11.85 1.41 -24.64
CA ALA A 589 -11.45 0.12 -24.05
C ALA A 589 -10.78 -0.81 -25.09
N GLU A 590 -11.22 -0.74 -26.34
CA GLU A 590 -10.60 -1.45 -27.46
C GLU A 590 -9.22 -0.90 -27.82
N ASP A 591 -9.05 0.43 -27.88
CA ASP A 591 -7.77 1.08 -28.17
C ASP A 591 -6.82 0.95 -26.97
N ALA A 592 -7.34 1.13 -25.76
CA ALA A 592 -6.67 1.11 -24.46
C ALA A 592 -5.41 1.97 -24.40
N ASP A 593 -5.58 3.28 -24.63
CA ASP A 593 -4.53 4.26 -24.38
C ASP A 593 -4.31 4.51 -22.87
N GLU A 594 -3.45 5.47 -22.55
CA GLU A 594 -3.11 5.85 -21.18
C GLU A 594 -4.32 6.20 -20.30
N ARG A 595 -5.44 6.63 -20.88
CA ARG A 595 -6.68 6.91 -20.14
C ARG A 595 -7.30 5.62 -19.64
N PHE A 596 -7.28 4.54 -20.42
CA PHE A 596 -7.83 3.25 -19.97
C PHE A 596 -7.10 2.78 -18.71
N PHE A 597 -5.76 2.85 -18.72
CA PHE A 597 -4.96 2.53 -17.54
C PHE A 597 -5.23 3.46 -16.38
N TYR A 598 -5.43 4.76 -16.62
CA TYR A 598 -5.74 5.68 -15.53
C TYR A 598 -7.06 5.34 -14.80
N TYR A 599 -8.11 4.96 -15.53
CA TYR A 599 -9.41 4.68 -14.93
C TYR A 599 -9.53 3.24 -14.43
N PHE A 600 -8.95 2.26 -15.13
CA PHE A 600 -9.11 0.83 -14.84
C PHE A 600 -7.84 0.17 -14.31
N HIS A 601 -6.71 0.88 -14.19
CA HIS A 601 -5.45 0.44 -13.56
C HIS A 601 -4.89 -0.87 -14.10
N THR A 602 -5.18 -1.18 -15.36
CA THR A 602 -4.72 -2.39 -16.04
C THR A 602 -4.79 -2.21 -17.56
N PHE A 603 -4.02 -3.03 -18.30
CA PHE A 603 -4.16 -3.20 -19.74
C PHE A 603 -4.63 -4.61 -20.13
N GLU A 604 -5.01 -5.43 -19.14
CA GLU A 604 -5.38 -6.82 -19.34
C GLU A 604 -6.50 -6.95 -20.37
N ARG A 605 -6.28 -7.80 -21.38
CA ARG A 605 -7.20 -7.94 -22.51
C ARG A 605 -8.59 -8.39 -22.08
N VAL A 606 -8.65 -9.29 -21.09
CA VAL A 606 -9.92 -9.77 -20.52
C VAL A 606 -10.72 -8.65 -19.87
N VAL A 607 -10.04 -7.71 -19.20
CA VAL A 607 -10.67 -6.54 -18.57
C VAL A 607 -11.15 -5.56 -19.64
N ARG A 608 -10.31 -5.29 -20.65
CA ARG A 608 -10.69 -4.44 -21.79
C ARG A 608 -11.90 -4.98 -22.55
N ASP A 609 -11.92 -6.27 -22.83
CA ASP A 609 -13.04 -6.93 -23.51
C ASP A 609 -14.32 -6.86 -22.66
N HIS A 610 -14.22 -7.04 -21.34
CA HIS A 610 -15.34 -6.90 -20.42
C HIS A 610 -15.89 -5.46 -20.41
N VAL A 611 -15.01 -4.47 -20.21
CA VAL A 611 -15.37 -3.04 -20.18
C VAL A 611 -15.97 -2.62 -21.52
N ARG A 612 -15.38 -3.04 -22.65
CA ARG A 612 -15.93 -2.82 -23.99
C ARG A 612 -17.34 -3.39 -24.11
N CYS A 613 -17.55 -4.65 -23.73
CA CYS A 613 -18.86 -5.29 -23.84
C CYS A 613 -19.91 -4.63 -22.93
N LYS A 614 -19.52 -4.21 -21.72
CA LYS A 614 -20.38 -3.45 -20.81
C LYS A 614 -20.80 -2.11 -21.44
N PHE A 615 -19.88 -1.35 -22.02
CA PHE A 615 -20.21 -0.12 -22.72
C PHE A 615 -21.11 -0.32 -23.93
N LEU A 616 -20.89 -1.38 -24.72
CA LEU A 616 -21.78 -1.69 -25.84
C LEU A 616 -23.21 -2.00 -25.35
N ALA A 617 -23.36 -2.74 -24.26
CA ALA A 617 -24.66 -2.98 -23.64
C ALA A 617 -25.32 -1.69 -23.13
N VAL A 618 -24.57 -0.81 -22.47
CA VAL A 618 -25.07 0.52 -22.05
C VAL A 618 -25.48 1.37 -23.26
N ALA A 619 -24.69 1.34 -24.35
CA ALA A 619 -25.03 2.07 -25.57
C ALA A 619 -26.29 1.53 -26.27
N GLU A 620 -26.57 0.24 -26.15
CA GLU A 620 -27.81 -0.37 -26.60
C GLU A 620 -29.01 -0.03 -25.72
N GLU A 621 -28.78 0.09 -24.42
CA GLU A 621 -29.79 0.45 -23.42
C GLU A 621 -30.13 1.95 -23.45
N CYS A 622 -29.18 2.82 -23.79
CA CYS A 622 -29.40 4.25 -24.02
C CYS A 622 -30.19 4.59 -25.30
N GLN A 623 -30.76 3.59 -25.97
CA GLN A 623 -31.65 3.81 -27.11
C GLN A 623 -33.08 4.05 -26.61
N GLU A 624 -33.82 4.92 -27.29
CA GLU A 624 -35.27 5.06 -27.09
C GLU A 624 -36.01 3.82 -27.67
N ARG A 625 -35.78 2.64 -27.09
CA ARG A 625 -36.53 1.40 -27.31
C ARG A 625 -36.66 0.60 -25.99
N PRO A 626 -37.70 -0.24 -25.82
CA PRO A 626 -37.86 -1.01 -24.59
C PRO A 626 -36.65 -1.88 -24.27
N GLY A 627 -36.06 -1.67 -23.09
CA GLY A 627 -34.86 -2.36 -22.62
C GLY A 627 -35.03 -3.01 -21.25
N LYS A 628 -33.91 -3.14 -20.53
CA LYS A 628 -33.87 -3.63 -19.14
C LYS A 628 -34.06 -2.52 -18.12
N SER A 629 -33.86 -1.28 -18.50
CA SER A 629 -33.99 -0.08 -17.68
C SER A 629 -35.29 0.68 -17.98
N TRP A 630 -35.75 1.45 -17.00
CA TRP A 630 -36.85 2.40 -17.12
C TRP A 630 -36.50 3.66 -16.35
N LEU A 631 -36.71 4.85 -16.94
CA LEU A 631 -36.51 6.15 -16.28
C LEU A 631 -37.81 6.71 -15.71
N THR A 632 -37.85 7.04 -14.41
CA THR A 632 -38.97 7.73 -13.75
C THR A 632 -38.55 9.12 -13.27
N CYS A 633 -39.49 10.06 -13.31
CA CYS A 633 -39.33 11.41 -12.76
C CYS A 633 -39.97 11.55 -11.37
N LEU A 634 -40.69 10.52 -10.92
CA LEU A 634 -41.35 10.47 -9.62
C LEU A 634 -40.52 9.68 -8.61
N ASP A 635 -40.09 10.35 -7.54
CA ASP A 635 -39.50 9.70 -6.36
C ASP A 635 -40.58 9.15 -5.42
N SER A 636 -41.33 8.15 -5.87
CA SER A 636 -42.40 7.54 -5.07
C SER A 636 -41.90 6.79 -3.83
N GLN A 637 -40.60 6.50 -3.78
CA GLN A 637 -39.96 5.72 -2.72
C GLN A 637 -39.16 6.59 -1.73
N LEU A 638 -39.17 7.92 -1.90
CA LEU A 638 -38.40 8.86 -1.09
C LEU A 638 -36.90 8.51 -1.06
N GLN A 639 -36.37 7.99 -2.17
CA GLN A 639 -34.97 7.60 -2.34
C GLN A 639 -34.07 8.76 -2.76
N CYS A 640 -34.64 9.89 -3.15
CA CYS A 640 -33.91 11.11 -3.48
C CYS A 640 -33.56 11.92 -2.21
N GLN A 641 -32.67 11.34 -1.40
CA GLN A 641 -32.12 11.95 -0.18
C GLN A 641 -30.63 12.30 -0.37
N TYR A 642 -30.08 13.12 0.52
CA TYR A 642 -28.63 13.39 0.61
C TYR A 642 -28.00 13.97 -0.68
N ASP A 643 -28.69 14.91 -1.35
CA ASP A 643 -28.23 15.52 -2.61
C ASP A 643 -27.85 14.50 -3.71
N THR A 644 -28.56 13.37 -3.76
CA THR A 644 -28.39 12.34 -4.79
C THR A 644 -28.88 12.83 -6.16
N LEU A 645 -28.15 12.53 -7.25
CA LEU A 645 -28.52 12.88 -8.62
C LEU A 645 -29.56 11.93 -9.19
N ALA A 646 -29.37 10.62 -9.00
CA ALA A 646 -30.32 9.59 -9.37
C ALA A 646 -30.13 8.33 -8.52
N VAL A 647 -31.08 7.40 -8.63
CA VAL A 647 -31.07 6.13 -7.91
C VAL A 647 -31.48 5.01 -8.87
N THR A 648 -30.74 3.91 -8.89
CA THR A 648 -31.08 2.71 -9.67
C THR A 648 -31.38 1.53 -8.77
N ASN A 649 -32.55 0.93 -8.94
CA ASN A 649 -32.85 -0.36 -8.34
C ASN A 649 -32.30 -1.49 -9.23
N HIS A 650 -31.31 -2.24 -8.72
CA HIS A 650 -30.57 -3.26 -9.47
C HIS A 650 -31.50 -4.34 -10.03
N ARG A 651 -32.48 -4.78 -9.23
CA ARG A 651 -33.41 -5.87 -9.55
C ARG A 651 -34.41 -5.49 -10.64
N THR A 652 -35.00 -4.30 -10.53
CA THR A 652 -36.10 -3.88 -11.42
C THR A 652 -35.63 -3.09 -12.63
N GLY A 653 -34.40 -2.55 -12.60
CA GLY A 653 -33.90 -1.62 -13.61
C GLY A 653 -34.57 -0.24 -13.56
N LEU A 654 -35.34 0.07 -12.51
CA LEU A 654 -35.94 1.38 -12.33
C LEU A 654 -34.87 2.40 -11.95
N ILE A 655 -34.73 3.44 -12.78
CA ILE A 655 -33.83 4.57 -12.58
C ILE A 655 -34.68 5.80 -12.25
N THR A 656 -34.54 6.33 -11.04
CA THR A 656 -35.25 7.52 -10.56
C THR A 656 -34.33 8.73 -10.61
N LEU A 657 -34.65 9.72 -11.43
CA LEU A 657 -33.91 10.99 -11.47
C LEU A 657 -34.37 11.91 -10.34
N CYS A 658 -33.44 12.30 -9.48
CA CYS A 658 -33.71 13.12 -8.32
C CYS A 658 -33.70 14.62 -8.65
N ASP A 659 -34.27 15.44 -7.77
CA ASP A 659 -34.32 16.91 -7.92
C ASP A 659 -32.94 17.50 -8.24
N ARG A 660 -31.89 16.99 -7.61
CA ARG A 660 -30.52 17.44 -7.85
C ARG A 660 -30.03 17.10 -9.26
N GLY A 661 -30.40 15.93 -9.80
CA GLY A 661 -30.16 15.55 -11.19
C GLY A 661 -30.86 16.49 -12.17
N TRP A 662 -32.11 16.88 -11.87
CA TRP A 662 -32.85 17.87 -12.68
C TRP A 662 -32.26 19.29 -12.61
N GLN A 663 -31.56 19.61 -11.52
CA GLN A 663 -30.85 20.87 -11.33
C GLN A 663 -29.47 20.92 -11.99
N LEU A 664 -28.99 19.82 -12.58
CA LEU A 664 -27.79 19.85 -13.40
C LEU A 664 -27.99 20.84 -14.55
N ARG A 665 -27.06 21.79 -14.67
CA ARG A 665 -27.17 22.88 -15.67
C ARG A 665 -27.11 22.37 -17.10
N LEU A 666 -26.47 21.24 -17.31
CA LEU A 666 -26.11 20.72 -18.61
C LEU A 666 -26.65 19.30 -18.76
N VAL A 667 -27.38 19.07 -19.86
CA VAL A 667 -27.71 17.70 -20.30
C VAL A 667 -26.44 16.96 -20.71
N TYR A 668 -25.48 17.71 -21.24
CA TYR A 668 -24.15 17.28 -21.63
C TYR A 668 -23.17 18.46 -21.49
N THR A 669 -21.98 18.20 -20.94
CA THR A 669 -20.91 19.19 -20.80
C THR A 669 -19.78 18.98 -21.81
N ASN A 670 -19.25 20.08 -22.36
CA ASN A 670 -18.04 20.04 -23.20
C ASN A 670 -16.74 20.23 -22.38
N VAL A 671 -16.86 20.31 -21.06
CA VAL A 671 -15.73 20.41 -20.13
C VAL A 671 -15.43 19.00 -19.64
N CYS A 672 -14.18 18.58 -19.78
CA CYS A 672 -13.74 17.33 -19.18
C CYS A 672 -14.10 17.31 -17.70
N HIS A 673 -14.59 16.17 -17.23
CA HIS A 673 -14.70 15.85 -15.81
C HIS A 673 -15.82 16.56 -15.02
N ASP A 674 -16.70 17.27 -15.72
CA ASP A 674 -17.86 17.93 -15.11
C ASP A 674 -19.09 16.99 -15.10
N LEU A 675 -20.00 17.18 -14.14
CA LEU A 675 -21.21 16.37 -14.07
C LEU A 675 -22.24 16.84 -15.08
N ASP A 676 -22.83 15.89 -15.80
CA ASP A 676 -23.96 16.13 -16.67
C ASP A 676 -24.97 14.98 -16.59
N LEU A 677 -26.14 15.18 -17.21
CA LEU A 677 -27.20 14.18 -17.17
C LEU A 677 -26.82 12.93 -17.98
N ALA A 678 -26.04 13.05 -19.04
CA ALA A 678 -25.61 11.93 -19.87
C ALA A 678 -24.66 10.97 -19.12
N THR A 679 -23.67 11.49 -18.41
CA THR A 679 -22.77 10.69 -17.56
C THR A 679 -23.49 10.08 -16.37
N THR A 680 -24.46 10.81 -15.79
CA THR A 680 -25.37 10.27 -14.76
C THR A 680 -26.12 9.05 -15.30
N LEU A 681 -26.67 9.11 -16.52
CA LEU A 681 -27.37 7.96 -17.11
C LEU A 681 -26.44 6.77 -17.38
N ILE A 682 -25.21 7.01 -17.84
CA ILE A 682 -24.21 5.94 -18.01
C ILE A 682 -23.94 5.24 -16.68
N HIS A 683 -23.68 6.01 -15.63
CA HIS A 683 -23.46 5.49 -14.28
C HIS A 683 -24.64 4.60 -13.86
N GLU A 684 -25.85 5.14 -13.90
CA GLU A 684 -27.05 4.44 -13.43
C GLU A 684 -27.34 3.17 -14.23
N MET A 685 -27.15 3.22 -15.56
CA MET A 685 -27.34 2.02 -16.39
C MET A 685 -26.34 0.92 -16.05
N THR A 686 -25.11 1.23 -15.64
CA THR A 686 -24.15 0.17 -15.27
C THR A 686 -24.58 -0.67 -14.06
N HIS A 687 -25.45 -0.13 -13.20
CA HIS A 687 -26.06 -0.82 -12.06
C HIS A 687 -27.22 -1.77 -12.43
N VAL A 688 -27.74 -1.72 -13.66
CA VAL A 688 -28.89 -2.55 -14.05
C VAL A 688 -28.44 -4.00 -14.23
N ASN A 689 -29.02 -4.91 -13.44
CA ASN A 689 -28.63 -6.32 -13.49
C ASN A 689 -28.91 -6.94 -14.86
N GLY A 690 -27.91 -7.68 -15.35
CA GLY A 690 -28.00 -8.45 -16.57
C GLY A 690 -27.82 -7.67 -17.86
N LEU A 691 -27.52 -6.36 -17.87
CA LEU A 691 -27.14 -5.67 -19.11
C LEU A 691 -25.90 -6.31 -19.74
N HIS A 692 -24.83 -6.44 -18.96
CA HIS A 692 -23.65 -7.25 -19.29
C HIS A 692 -22.88 -7.53 -17.99
N GLY A 693 -22.70 -8.81 -17.67
CA GLY A 693 -22.13 -9.22 -16.38
C GLY A 693 -22.99 -8.82 -15.18
N SER A 694 -22.36 -8.78 -14.01
CA SER A 694 -22.96 -8.29 -12.77
C SER A 694 -23.19 -6.78 -12.82
N ALA A 695 -24.15 -6.28 -12.04
CA ALA A 695 -24.24 -4.85 -11.75
C ALA A 695 -22.92 -4.33 -11.18
N THR A 696 -22.58 -3.10 -11.50
CA THR A 696 -21.50 -2.37 -10.81
C THR A 696 -21.97 -1.94 -9.42
N ASP A 697 -21.01 -1.61 -8.57
CA ASP A 697 -21.17 -1.01 -7.26
C ASP A 697 -20.80 0.49 -7.29
N ASP A 698 -21.09 1.17 -6.18
CA ASP A 698 -20.72 2.55 -5.87
C ASP A 698 -19.51 2.58 -4.91
N ILE A 699 -18.31 2.35 -5.45
CA ILE A 699 -17.09 2.16 -4.66
C ILE A 699 -16.30 3.47 -4.60
N TYR A 700 -16.07 3.96 -3.38
CA TYR A 700 -15.39 5.23 -3.16
C TYR A 700 -14.26 5.09 -2.14
N ARG A 701 -13.03 5.48 -2.52
CA ARG A 701 -11.88 5.53 -1.60
C ARG A 701 -11.69 6.87 -0.90
N HIS A 702 -12.26 7.94 -1.43
CA HIS A 702 -12.20 9.28 -0.83
C HIS A 702 -13.55 9.98 -1.00
N ASP A 703 -13.79 11.02 -0.20
CA ASP A 703 -14.97 11.88 -0.33
C ASP A 703 -14.82 12.92 -1.46
N LYS A 704 -13.60 13.10 -1.98
CA LYS A 704 -13.25 14.05 -3.06
C LYS A 704 -13.46 13.46 -4.45
N TRP A 705 -13.98 14.32 -5.34
CA TRP A 705 -14.17 14.01 -6.76
C TRP A 705 -12.82 14.16 -7.54
N PRO A 706 -12.47 13.25 -8.49
CA PRO A 706 -13.14 12.00 -8.81
C PRO A 706 -12.89 10.90 -7.79
N LYS A 707 -13.96 10.27 -7.30
CA LYS A 707 -13.86 9.26 -6.23
C LYS A 707 -13.36 7.89 -6.72
N CYS A 708 -13.31 7.69 -8.03
CA CYS A 708 -12.90 6.44 -8.68
C CYS A 708 -11.39 6.35 -8.98
N LYS A 709 -10.62 7.44 -8.89
CA LYS A 709 -9.22 7.49 -9.36
C LYS A 709 -8.26 6.59 -8.58
N ASP A 710 -8.51 6.39 -7.30
CA ASP A 710 -7.61 5.65 -6.40
C ASP A 710 -8.00 4.17 -6.27
N LEU A 711 -9.00 3.71 -7.05
CA LEU A 711 -9.44 2.31 -7.03
C LEU A 711 -8.39 1.42 -7.71
N ASP A 712 -8.18 0.22 -7.18
CA ASP A 712 -7.44 -0.82 -7.93
C ASP A 712 -8.26 -1.32 -9.12
N TRP A 713 -7.64 -2.09 -10.02
CA TRP A 713 -8.30 -2.54 -11.25
C TRP A 713 -9.59 -3.33 -10.99
N PHE A 714 -9.60 -4.18 -9.95
CA PHE A 714 -10.73 -5.03 -9.64
C PHE A 714 -11.94 -4.20 -9.19
N ARG A 715 -11.70 -3.20 -8.33
CA ARG A 715 -12.74 -2.25 -7.91
C ARG A 715 -13.18 -1.34 -9.05
N SER A 716 -12.23 -0.89 -9.87
CA SER A 716 -12.51 0.02 -10.99
C SER A 716 -13.45 -0.60 -12.03
N VAL A 717 -13.25 -1.88 -12.37
CA VAL A 717 -14.11 -2.62 -13.32
C VAL A 717 -15.51 -2.86 -12.76
N ASN A 718 -15.65 -2.89 -11.43
CA ASN A 718 -16.92 -3.05 -10.74
C ASN A 718 -17.50 -1.73 -10.23
N ASN A 719 -17.00 -0.55 -10.64
CA ASN A 719 -17.45 0.73 -10.13
C ASN A 719 -18.13 1.58 -11.22
N ALA A 720 -19.39 1.97 -11.02
CA ALA A 720 -20.18 2.68 -12.02
C ALA A 720 -19.57 4.02 -12.44
N GLU A 721 -19.04 4.75 -11.46
CA GLU A 721 -18.44 6.06 -11.68
C GLU A 721 -17.18 6.01 -12.56
N THR A 722 -16.46 4.88 -12.53
CA THR A 722 -15.32 4.65 -13.43
C THR A 722 -15.79 4.61 -14.89
N TYR A 723 -16.92 3.95 -15.18
CA TYR A 723 -17.46 3.88 -16.54
C TYR A 723 -17.94 5.25 -17.03
N ALA A 724 -18.68 5.97 -16.19
CA ALA A 724 -19.19 7.30 -16.53
C ALA A 724 -18.05 8.29 -16.85
N SER A 725 -17.05 8.35 -15.96
CA SER A 725 -15.89 9.24 -16.13
C SER A 725 -15.01 8.85 -17.32
N PHE A 726 -14.75 7.55 -17.53
CA PHE A 726 -13.98 7.09 -18.68
C PHE A 726 -14.68 7.37 -20.01
N ALA A 727 -15.99 7.08 -20.10
CA ALA A 727 -16.77 7.34 -21.32
C ALA A 727 -16.77 8.82 -21.71
N GLN A 728 -16.93 9.71 -20.73
CA GLN A 728 -16.85 11.14 -20.96
C GLN A 728 -15.45 11.56 -21.44
N SER A 729 -14.40 11.05 -20.78
CA SER A 729 -13.01 11.32 -21.15
C SER A 729 -12.69 10.92 -22.59
N MET A 730 -13.15 9.74 -23.01
CA MET A 730 -13.00 9.25 -24.38
C MET A 730 -13.80 10.06 -25.39
N TYR A 731 -15.02 10.49 -25.05
CA TYR A 731 -15.87 11.28 -25.93
C TYR A 731 -15.32 12.70 -26.16
N LEU A 732 -14.91 13.37 -25.07
CA LEU A 732 -14.36 14.73 -25.09
C LEU A 732 -12.91 14.81 -25.54
N ARG A 733 -12.21 13.67 -25.61
CA ARG A 733 -10.77 13.57 -25.86
C ARG A 733 -9.96 14.39 -24.86
N CYS A 734 -10.20 14.15 -23.57
CA CYS A 734 -9.47 14.84 -22.53
C CYS A 734 -7.97 14.55 -22.65
N ASP A 735 -7.16 15.61 -22.65
CA ASP A 735 -5.69 15.55 -22.80
C ASP A 735 -5.02 14.89 -21.59
N HIS A 736 -5.67 15.01 -20.42
CA HIS A 736 -5.25 14.36 -19.21
C HIS A 736 -6.45 13.69 -18.54
N PRO A 737 -6.28 12.46 -18.05
CA PRO A 737 -7.12 12.01 -16.95
C PRO A 737 -6.94 12.95 -15.74
N TYR A 738 -7.92 13.00 -14.83
CA TYR A 738 -8.02 13.98 -13.73
C TYR A 738 -6.73 14.37 -12.99
#